data_AF-A0AA48GU99-F1
#
_entry.id   AF-A0AA48GU99-F1
#
_cell.length_a   1.000
_cell.length_b   1.000
_cell.length_c   1.000
_cell.angle_alpha   90.00
_cell.angle_beta   90.00
_cell.angle_gamma   90.00
#
_symmetry.space_group_name_H-M   'P 1'
#
loop_
_entity.id
_entity.type
_entity.pdbx_description
1 polymer ?
#
loop_
_entity_poly.entity_id
_entity_poly.type
_entity_poly.pdbx_seq_one_letter_code
_entity_poly.pdbx_strand_id
1 'polypeptide(L)'
;MIAKALLFVFSCSIALAGPWEDFVQAHHKAEAARKRWTLCVAPGTAPPVDLLADPDYQRLAASADWGVEGLGAAPAQDLLASRSAQWALLAPNGEVAGVGKGRPQGTALLDAIHAVGARARWEERDAFLKQNPGQGEARREVLEFEMRILKARLASLDRQGRIRVPAWHPEPGTPSGGGRITLAGAGGDGQASDLYPGVGQALANFSRVDGWYREGHWLANRLALFDLGQSGALRGLFQDLASEVGERAAGEPDNAGLVELWMEILDGARYLPAALPGNFHPVPGAVWPTPQVLDTLLEPLRRRRDLQGELKLLADLTPQAPPEPLTPRGWEEHCDLQAALLSRKASALAGLGAWDQARAALDAAGEWGGVRAAPLVPPRHGGQDPSANAAWRRLLAHTVQHHARRPPMPHVAPPLRITLLGRPPWLLAWTALRDAPELAPWSPGELRWEIASHDAFVKLRAHYGWTPEPRWALFQGKELRATGETCPGPQALAGVLAGQATPLLERLGRAIAREPGGISLRAARFHAVLARMPDRRLEPLLAEDAARAHLVLPFRPKEGWKPSPALWGGAAETVLPQLESLLRAWPTDAALWRAWISWAPFHPGHPSILAQAQGLPYWFPDGDWRTALPYDVQRAVAAELRRQGDFNQMRDWFQASWDVLDHRSLRDLRPWERSWYHERRVQEDTAVFQPLREALRALGLHEQQIELERTFGAMMGRDVSRSR
;
A
#
# COMPACT_ATOMS: atom_id res chain seq x y z
N MET A 1 28.82 9.54 -11.46
CA MET A 1 28.78 8.52 -10.37
C MET A 1 27.82 8.97 -9.27
N ILE A 2 26.59 9.32 -9.66
CA ILE A 2 25.52 9.90 -8.81
C ILE A 2 24.23 9.05 -8.93
N ALA A 3 24.25 7.89 -9.59
CA ALA A 3 23.01 7.24 -10.04
C ALA A 3 22.86 5.74 -9.78
N LYS A 4 23.86 5.02 -9.24
CA LYS A 4 23.76 3.56 -9.08
C LYS A 4 24.54 3.12 -7.84
N ALA A 5 23.84 2.51 -6.87
CA ALA A 5 24.34 1.61 -5.81
C ALA A 5 24.27 1.97 -4.30
N LEU A 6 23.44 2.91 -3.83
CA LEU A 6 23.09 2.96 -2.38
C LEU A 6 21.60 3.34 -2.17
N LEU A 7 20.59 2.51 -2.49
CA LEU A 7 20.53 1.04 -2.48
C LEU A 7 20.68 0.48 -1.05
N PHE A 8 19.85 0.96 -0.13
CA PHE A 8 19.33 0.17 0.98
C PHE A 8 18.03 0.81 1.50
N VAL A 9 16.91 0.37 0.90
CA VAL A 9 15.60 0.20 1.56
C VAL A 9 15.07 1.51 2.20
N PHE A 10 14.16 2.30 1.61
CA PHE A 10 12.80 1.91 1.20
C PHE A 10 12.07 1.01 2.24
N SER A 11 12.60 0.93 3.47
CA SER A 11 12.14 0.04 4.54
C SER A 11 11.02 0.73 5.30
N CYS A 12 9.81 0.62 4.74
CA CYS A 12 8.71 -0.14 5.35
C CYS A 12 7.32 0.27 4.85
N SER A 13 7.16 1.34 4.06
CA SER A 13 5.81 1.84 3.74
C SER A 13 5.48 2.09 2.27
N ILE A 14 6.38 1.81 1.31
CA ILE A 14 6.08 1.95 -0.14
C ILE A 14 6.58 0.73 -0.92
N ALA A 15 6.42 -0.47 -0.35
CA ALA A 15 6.92 -1.72 -0.95
C ALA A 15 5.81 -2.74 -1.26
N LEU A 16 4.58 -2.30 -1.50
CA LEU A 16 3.48 -3.20 -1.93
C LEU A 16 2.60 -2.68 -3.08
N ALA A 17 2.72 -1.42 -3.50
CA ALA A 17 1.88 -0.90 -4.59
C ALA A 17 2.30 -1.42 -5.99
N GLY A 18 3.61 -1.53 -6.26
CA GLY A 18 4.13 -1.93 -7.58
C GLY A 18 3.67 -3.33 -8.02
N PRO A 19 4.00 -4.41 -7.29
CA PRO A 19 3.72 -5.78 -7.74
C PRO A 19 2.22 -6.11 -7.84
N TRP A 20 1.37 -5.42 -7.08
CA TRP A 20 -0.07 -5.65 -7.07
C TRP A 20 -0.78 -4.93 -8.21
N GLU A 21 -0.48 -3.66 -8.43
CA GLU A 21 -1.01 -2.92 -9.58
C GLU A 21 -0.49 -3.54 -10.89
N ASP A 22 0.74 -4.06 -10.87
CA ASP A 22 1.33 -4.90 -11.92
C ASP A 22 0.65 -6.26 -12.05
N PHE A 23 0.30 -6.95 -10.95
CA PHE A 23 -0.45 -8.21 -10.98
C PHE A 23 -1.88 -8.00 -11.49
N VAL A 24 -2.57 -6.94 -11.10
CA VAL A 24 -3.92 -6.62 -11.57
C VAL A 24 -3.89 -6.22 -13.04
N GLN A 25 -2.91 -5.43 -13.48
CA GLN A 25 -2.73 -5.12 -14.90
C GLN A 25 -2.28 -6.35 -15.70
N ALA A 26 -1.41 -7.20 -15.15
CA ALA A 26 -1.03 -8.50 -15.70
C ALA A 26 -2.23 -9.43 -15.86
N HIS A 27 -3.07 -9.51 -14.84
CA HIS A 27 -4.27 -10.34 -14.81
C HIS A 27 -5.26 -9.83 -15.84
N HIS A 28 -5.53 -8.53 -15.89
CA HIS A 28 -6.37 -7.91 -16.92
C HIS A 28 -5.81 -8.07 -18.34
N LYS A 29 -4.48 -8.14 -18.50
CA LYS A 29 -3.81 -8.30 -19.80
C LYS A 29 -3.71 -9.77 -20.22
N ALA A 30 -3.59 -10.70 -19.27
CA ALA A 30 -3.70 -12.14 -19.48
C ALA A 30 -5.16 -12.51 -19.78
N GLU A 31 -6.13 -11.91 -19.08
CA GLU A 31 -7.56 -11.93 -19.44
C GLU A 31 -7.80 -11.38 -20.85
N ALA A 32 -7.03 -10.38 -21.28
CA ALA A 32 -7.11 -9.88 -22.64
C ALA A 32 -6.51 -10.82 -23.70
N ALA A 33 -5.71 -11.80 -23.28
CA ALA A 33 -5.18 -12.87 -24.11
C ALA A 33 -6.02 -14.17 -24.01
N ARG A 34 -7.03 -14.22 -23.12
CA ARG A 34 -7.95 -15.37 -22.99
C ARG A 34 -8.89 -15.43 -24.19
N LYS A 35 -9.32 -16.63 -24.51
CA LYS A 35 -10.33 -16.92 -25.53
C LYS A 35 -11.64 -16.22 -25.16
N ARG A 36 -12.05 -15.23 -25.95
CA ARG A 36 -13.22 -14.39 -25.70
C ARG A 36 -14.43 -14.87 -26.49
N TRP A 37 -15.61 -14.60 -25.97
CA TRP A 37 -16.81 -14.52 -26.78
C TRP A 37 -16.64 -13.41 -27.81
N THR A 38 -16.79 -13.74 -29.09
CA THR A 38 -16.59 -12.78 -30.17
C THR A 38 -17.89 -12.57 -30.91
N LEU A 39 -18.45 -11.36 -30.81
CA LEU A 39 -19.57 -10.93 -31.62
C LEU A 39 -19.07 -10.42 -32.97
N CYS A 40 -19.43 -11.14 -34.03
CA CYS A 40 -19.21 -10.74 -35.41
C CYS A 40 -20.49 -10.11 -35.98
N VAL A 41 -20.39 -8.92 -36.55
CA VAL A 41 -21.52 -8.19 -37.17
C VAL A 41 -21.27 -7.90 -38.64
N ALA A 42 -22.32 -7.98 -39.46
CA ALA A 42 -22.24 -7.67 -40.89
C ALA A 42 -21.96 -6.18 -41.16
N PRO A 43 -21.39 -5.82 -42.32
CA PRO A 43 -21.12 -4.43 -42.67
C PRO A 43 -22.45 -3.68 -42.88
N GLY A 44 -22.59 -2.49 -42.28
CA GLY A 44 -23.81 -1.66 -42.40
C GLY A 44 -24.91 -1.95 -41.38
N THR A 45 -24.77 -2.99 -40.55
CA THR A 45 -25.54 -3.10 -39.30
C THR A 45 -25.11 -1.95 -38.38
N ALA A 46 -26.08 -1.21 -37.83
CA ALA A 46 -25.87 0.07 -37.12
C ALA A 46 -24.70 0.02 -36.12
N PRO A 47 -23.97 1.14 -35.93
CA PRO A 47 -22.78 1.17 -35.08
C PRO A 47 -23.08 0.70 -33.65
N PRO A 48 -22.06 0.23 -32.89
CA PRO A 48 -22.21 -0.31 -31.54
C PRO A 48 -22.93 0.60 -30.51
N VAL A 49 -23.21 1.86 -30.86
CA VAL A 49 -23.80 2.88 -29.99
C VAL A 49 -25.22 2.52 -29.52
N ASP A 50 -26.06 1.98 -30.41
CA ASP A 50 -27.43 1.58 -30.04
C ASP A 50 -27.44 0.32 -29.15
N LEU A 51 -26.47 -0.58 -29.33
CA LEU A 51 -26.30 -1.77 -28.49
C LEU A 51 -25.93 -1.39 -27.05
N LEU A 52 -25.19 -0.29 -26.87
CA LEU A 52 -24.89 0.24 -25.55
C LEU A 52 -26.11 0.81 -24.82
N ALA A 53 -27.32 0.83 -25.41
CA ALA A 53 -28.56 1.15 -24.72
C ALA A 53 -29.27 -0.10 -24.14
N ASP A 54 -28.93 -1.30 -24.60
CA ASP A 54 -29.47 -2.57 -24.11
C ASP A 54 -28.77 -2.97 -22.79
N PRO A 55 -29.49 -3.12 -21.66
CA PRO A 55 -28.90 -3.45 -20.37
C PRO A 55 -28.15 -4.79 -20.32
N ASP A 56 -28.63 -5.80 -21.04
CA ASP A 56 -28.01 -7.12 -21.07
C ASP A 56 -26.76 -7.11 -21.95
N TYR A 57 -26.80 -6.36 -23.05
CA TYR A 57 -25.60 -6.10 -23.84
C TYR A 57 -24.57 -5.28 -23.06
N GLN A 58 -24.97 -4.27 -22.27
CA GLN A 58 -24.05 -3.53 -21.41
C GLN A 58 -23.33 -4.45 -20.41
N ARG A 59 -24.04 -5.43 -19.85
CA ARG A 59 -23.47 -6.44 -18.95
C ARG A 59 -22.47 -7.34 -19.66
N LEU A 60 -22.83 -7.86 -20.84
CA LEU A 60 -21.92 -8.60 -21.71
C LEU A 60 -20.68 -7.77 -22.06
N ALA A 61 -20.86 -6.55 -22.54
CA ALA A 61 -19.75 -5.67 -22.92
C ALA A 61 -18.86 -5.24 -21.74
N ALA A 62 -19.37 -5.28 -20.50
CA ALA A 62 -18.60 -5.00 -19.30
C ALA A 62 -17.79 -6.20 -18.80
N SER A 63 -18.07 -7.41 -19.27
CA SER A 63 -17.33 -8.62 -18.91
C SER A 63 -16.01 -8.71 -19.72
N ALA A 64 -14.93 -9.16 -19.07
CA ALA A 64 -13.57 -9.13 -19.66
C ALA A 64 -13.35 -10.19 -20.77
N ASP A 65 -14.27 -11.15 -20.84
CA ASP A 65 -14.39 -12.26 -21.78
C ASP A 65 -15.19 -11.89 -23.05
N TRP A 66 -15.61 -10.63 -23.22
CA TRP A 66 -16.38 -10.18 -24.38
C TRP A 66 -15.55 -9.36 -25.37
N GLY A 67 -15.70 -9.66 -26.67
CA GLY A 67 -15.07 -8.94 -27.78
C GLY A 67 -16.04 -8.68 -28.93
N VAL A 68 -15.83 -7.58 -29.65
CA VAL A 68 -16.54 -7.26 -30.90
C VAL A 68 -15.51 -7.09 -32.00
N GLU A 69 -15.62 -7.89 -33.07
CA GLU A 69 -14.74 -7.81 -34.22
C GLU A 69 -15.52 -7.46 -35.49
N GLY A 70 -14.97 -6.56 -36.30
CA GLY A 70 -15.37 -6.42 -37.70
C GLY A 70 -14.93 -7.67 -38.47
N LEU A 71 -15.70 -8.08 -39.49
CA LEU A 71 -15.48 -9.30 -40.30
C LEU A 71 -14.00 -9.61 -40.62
N GLY A 72 -13.36 -10.41 -39.78
CA GLY A 72 -11.98 -10.88 -39.94
C GLY A 72 -11.77 -12.36 -39.56
N ALA A 73 -12.68 -12.95 -38.79
CA ALA A 73 -12.62 -14.36 -38.40
C ALA A 73 -13.26 -15.27 -39.47
N ALA A 74 -12.48 -16.24 -39.99
CA ALA A 74 -12.89 -17.14 -41.07
C ALA A 74 -14.23 -17.91 -40.84
N PRO A 75 -14.57 -18.40 -39.62
CA PRO A 75 -15.83 -19.14 -39.41
C PRO A 75 -17.08 -18.25 -39.57
N ALA A 76 -16.98 -16.96 -39.22
CA ALA A 76 -18.08 -16.02 -39.31
C ALA A 76 -18.26 -15.45 -40.72
N GLN A 77 -17.20 -15.47 -41.55
CA GLN A 77 -17.25 -14.95 -42.91
C GLN A 77 -18.20 -15.74 -43.80
N ASP A 78 -18.16 -17.08 -43.76
CA ASP A 78 -19.02 -17.92 -44.61
C ASP A 78 -20.51 -17.79 -44.23
N LEU A 79 -20.80 -17.74 -42.92
CA LEU A 79 -22.16 -17.58 -42.40
C LEU A 79 -22.74 -16.20 -42.70
N LEU A 80 -21.97 -15.13 -42.53
CA LEU A 80 -22.41 -13.77 -42.80
C LEU A 80 -22.41 -13.44 -44.30
N ALA A 81 -21.57 -14.08 -45.11
CA ALA A 81 -21.56 -13.98 -46.57
C ALA A 81 -22.80 -14.60 -47.22
N SER A 82 -23.42 -15.60 -46.58
CA SER A 82 -24.69 -16.20 -47.04
C SER A 82 -25.89 -15.23 -47.02
N ARG A 83 -25.73 -14.01 -46.47
CA ARG A 83 -26.76 -12.97 -46.27
C ARG A 83 -28.00 -13.39 -45.45
N SER A 84 -27.99 -14.59 -44.86
CA SER A 84 -29.10 -15.10 -44.05
C SER A 84 -29.03 -14.66 -42.58
N ALA A 85 -27.84 -14.33 -42.07
CA ALA A 85 -27.59 -13.79 -40.74
C ALA A 85 -26.88 -12.43 -40.83
N GLN A 86 -27.19 -11.53 -39.89
CA GLN A 86 -26.57 -10.20 -39.77
C GLN A 86 -25.58 -10.13 -38.60
N TRP A 87 -25.62 -11.09 -37.69
CA TRP A 87 -24.64 -11.27 -36.64
C TRP A 87 -24.42 -12.76 -36.32
N ALA A 88 -23.23 -13.07 -35.81
CA ALA A 88 -22.84 -14.38 -35.30
C ALA A 88 -22.07 -14.20 -33.99
N LEU A 89 -22.37 -15.01 -32.99
CA LEU A 89 -21.63 -15.08 -31.74
C LEU A 89 -20.73 -16.32 -31.77
N LEU A 90 -19.43 -16.10 -31.63
CA LEU A 90 -18.44 -17.16 -31.51
C LEU A 90 -18.13 -17.41 -30.04
N ALA A 91 -18.14 -18.68 -29.66
CA ALA A 91 -17.64 -19.13 -28.37
C ALA A 91 -16.11 -18.97 -28.31
N PRO A 92 -15.52 -18.96 -27.09
CA PRO A 92 -14.06 -18.91 -26.88
C PRO A 92 -13.25 -19.91 -27.74
N ASN A 93 -13.79 -21.09 -28.02
CA ASN A 93 -13.13 -22.11 -28.85
C ASN A 93 -13.19 -21.80 -30.36
N GLY A 94 -13.85 -20.73 -30.79
CA GLY A 94 -14.04 -20.33 -32.18
C GLY A 94 -15.28 -20.94 -32.85
N GLU A 95 -16.05 -21.78 -32.15
CA GLU A 95 -17.29 -22.37 -32.66
C GLU A 95 -18.43 -21.36 -32.61
N VAL A 96 -19.41 -21.53 -33.50
CA VAL A 96 -20.58 -20.64 -33.56
C VAL A 96 -21.59 -21.04 -32.49
N ALA A 97 -21.77 -20.17 -31.50
CA ALA A 97 -22.73 -20.37 -30.42
C ALA A 97 -24.13 -19.85 -30.79
N GLY A 98 -24.23 -18.87 -31.69
CA GLY A 98 -25.52 -18.36 -32.14
C GLY A 98 -25.41 -17.47 -33.36
N VAL A 99 -26.52 -17.36 -34.10
CA VAL A 99 -26.67 -16.46 -35.25
C VAL A 99 -28.03 -15.80 -35.21
N GLY A 100 -28.15 -14.60 -35.77
CA GLY A 100 -29.43 -13.93 -35.84
C GLY A 100 -29.59 -12.98 -37.01
N LYS A 101 -30.85 -12.66 -37.30
CA LYS A 101 -31.27 -11.63 -38.26
C LYS A 101 -31.55 -10.34 -37.49
N GLY A 102 -31.30 -9.19 -38.11
CA GLY A 102 -31.51 -7.89 -37.47
C GLY A 102 -30.34 -7.47 -36.59
N ARG A 103 -30.62 -6.52 -35.70
CA ARG A 103 -29.65 -6.02 -34.70
C ARG A 103 -29.50 -7.06 -33.58
N PRO A 104 -28.28 -7.36 -33.10
CA PRO A 104 -28.12 -8.23 -31.94
C PRO A 104 -28.77 -7.59 -30.71
N GLN A 105 -29.50 -8.38 -29.92
CA GLN A 105 -30.05 -7.98 -28.63
C GLN A 105 -29.30 -8.71 -27.53
N GLY A 106 -29.10 -8.08 -26.37
CA GLY A 106 -28.38 -8.67 -25.25
C GLY A 106 -28.99 -9.98 -24.78
N THR A 107 -30.32 -10.06 -24.73
CA THR A 107 -31.08 -11.28 -24.41
C THR A 107 -30.80 -12.42 -25.39
N ALA A 108 -30.82 -12.14 -26.71
CA ALA A 108 -30.54 -13.15 -27.73
C ALA A 108 -29.08 -13.65 -27.69
N LEU A 109 -28.14 -12.79 -27.29
CA LEU A 109 -26.74 -13.17 -27.09
C LEU A 109 -26.58 -14.04 -25.84
N LEU A 110 -27.29 -13.71 -24.75
CA LEU A 110 -27.32 -14.52 -23.53
C LEU A 110 -27.94 -15.89 -23.78
N ASP A 111 -29.07 -15.95 -24.48
CA ASP A 111 -29.72 -17.21 -24.84
C ASP A 111 -28.77 -18.10 -25.67
N ALA A 112 -27.98 -17.51 -26.58
CA ALA A 112 -26.97 -18.24 -27.36
C ALA A 112 -25.82 -18.79 -26.48
N ILE A 113 -25.37 -18.02 -25.47
CA ILE A 113 -24.37 -18.50 -24.48
C ILE A 113 -24.94 -19.67 -23.69
N HIS A 114 -26.16 -19.54 -23.19
CA HIS A 114 -26.83 -20.58 -22.39
C HIS A 114 -27.13 -21.83 -23.23
N ALA A 115 -27.45 -21.69 -24.52
CA ALA A 115 -27.74 -22.79 -25.41
C ALA A 115 -26.56 -23.75 -25.61
N VAL A 116 -25.32 -23.27 -25.51
CA VAL A 116 -24.12 -24.11 -25.56
C VAL A 116 -23.69 -24.61 -24.17
N GLY A 117 -24.54 -24.45 -23.16
CA GLY A 117 -24.28 -24.88 -21.78
C GLY A 117 -23.30 -24.00 -21.01
N ALA A 118 -22.90 -22.86 -21.57
CA ALA A 118 -22.04 -21.90 -20.90
C ALA A 118 -22.86 -20.92 -20.05
N ARG A 119 -22.19 -20.26 -19.10
CA ARG A 119 -22.76 -19.15 -18.33
C ARG A 119 -21.91 -17.91 -18.54
N ALA A 120 -22.55 -16.75 -18.40
CA ALA A 120 -21.78 -15.52 -18.44
C ALA A 120 -21.01 -15.34 -17.13
N ARG A 121 -19.81 -14.77 -17.20
CA ARG A 121 -18.90 -14.65 -16.05
C ARG A 121 -19.52 -13.99 -14.81
N TRP A 122 -20.37 -12.97 -14.98
CA TRP A 122 -21.02 -12.34 -13.83
C TRP A 122 -22.03 -13.27 -13.16
N GLU A 123 -22.66 -14.21 -13.90
CA GLU A 123 -23.59 -15.18 -13.33
C GLU A 123 -22.85 -16.18 -12.44
N GLU A 124 -21.66 -16.61 -12.88
CA GLU A 124 -20.76 -17.45 -12.09
C GLU A 124 -20.28 -16.73 -10.83
N ARG A 125 -19.92 -15.44 -10.97
CA ARG A 125 -19.52 -14.58 -9.85
C ARG A 125 -20.61 -14.43 -8.82
N ASP A 126 -21.82 -14.15 -9.28
CA ASP A 126 -22.95 -13.92 -8.39
C ASP A 126 -23.35 -15.25 -7.72
N ALA A 127 -23.23 -16.39 -8.41
CA ALA A 127 -23.39 -17.71 -7.80
C ALA A 127 -22.31 -18.02 -6.75
N PHE A 128 -21.05 -17.69 -7.04
CA PHE A 128 -19.93 -17.83 -6.10
C PHE A 128 -20.11 -16.96 -4.86
N LEU A 129 -20.51 -15.69 -5.03
CA LEU A 129 -20.76 -14.74 -3.94
C LEU A 129 -21.96 -15.13 -3.07
N LYS A 130 -22.93 -15.89 -3.59
CA LYS A 130 -24.00 -16.47 -2.74
C LYS A 130 -23.46 -17.47 -1.72
N GLN A 131 -22.41 -18.20 -2.10
CA GLN A 131 -21.75 -19.18 -1.22
C GLN A 131 -20.65 -18.55 -0.37
N ASN A 132 -20.00 -17.50 -0.89
CA ASN A 132 -18.86 -16.82 -0.29
C ASN A 132 -19.12 -15.30 -0.20
N PRO A 133 -20.09 -14.83 0.62
CA PRO A 133 -20.53 -13.44 0.62
C PRO A 133 -19.46 -12.42 1.04
N GLY A 134 -18.47 -12.87 1.82
CA GLY A 134 -17.32 -12.08 2.28
C GLY A 134 -16.08 -12.17 1.39
N GLN A 135 -16.16 -12.73 0.18
CA GLN A 135 -14.99 -12.85 -0.70
C GLN A 135 -14.69 -11.50 -1.39
N GLY A 136 -13.55 -10.92 -1.06
CA GLY A 136 -13.15 -9.56 -1.42
C GLY A 136 -12.85 -9.37 -2.90
N GLU A 137 -12.18 -10.33 -3.55
CA GLU A 137 -11.78 -10.25 -4.97
C GLU A 137 -12.99 -10.29 -5.92
N ALA A 138 -13.98 -11.12 -5.62
CA ALA A 138 -15.24 -11.22 -6.32
C ALA A 138 -16.06 -9.95 -6.14
N ARG A 139 -16.10 -9.39 -4.92
CA ARG A 139 -16.73 -8.08 -4.67
C ARG A 139 -16.01 -6.95 -5.40
N ARG A 140 -14.68 -7.01 -5.47
CA ARG A 140 -13.85 -6.09 -6.26
C ARG A 140 -14.21 -6.19 -7.74
N GLU A 141 -14.34 -7.40 -8.28
CA GLU A 141 -14.76 -7.61 -9.67
C GLU A 141 -16.19 -7.09 -9.92
N VAL A 142 -17.13 -7.26 -8.98
CA VAL A 142 -18.46 -6.63 -9.08
C VAL A 142 -18.32 -5.12 -9.21
N LEU A 143 -17.52 -4.49 -8.37
CA LEU A 143 -17.31 -3.05 -8.41
C LEU A 143 -16.67 -2.61 -9.74
N GLU A 144 -15.65 -3.31 -10.23
CA GLU A 144 -15.07 -3.02 -11.55
C GLU A 144 -16.07 -3.19 -12.68
N PHE A 145 -16.87 -4.25 -12.63
CA PHE A 145 -17.90 -4.55 -13.62
C PHE A 145 -18.94 -3.43 -13.68
N GLU A 146 -19.46 -2.99 -12.54
CA GLU A 146 -20.40 -1.85 -12.46
C GLU A 146 -19.76 -0.55 -12.96
N MET A 147 -18.48 -0.32 -12.67
CA MET A 147 -17.75 0.83 -13.21
C MET A 147 -17.60 0.76 -14.73
N ARG A 148 -17.41 -0.42 -15.33
CA ARG A 148 -17.35 -0.60 -16.80
C ARG A 148 -18.71 -0.37 -17.45
N ILE A 149 -19.79 -0.87 -16.84
CA ILE A 149 -21.18 -0.58 -17.27
C ILE A 149 -21.42 0.93 -17.28
N LEU A 150 -21.03 1.63 -16.20
CA LEU A 150 -21.16 3.07 -16.11
C LEU A 150 -20.36 3.80 -17.20
N LYS A 151 -19.10 3.40 -17.46
CA LYS A 151 -18.31 3.98 -18.56
C LYS A 151 -18.98 3.78 -19.91
N ALA A 152 -19.51 2.59 -20.17
CA ALA A 152 -20.26 2.28 -21.39
C ALA A 152 -21.50 3.17 -21.55
N ARG A 153 -22.27 3.36 -20.46
CA ARG A 153 -23.42 4.27 -20.43
C ARG A 153 -23.04 5.71 -20.70
N LEU A 154 -21.98 6.21 -20.05
CA LEU A 154 -21.50 7.58 -20.25
C LEU A 154 -20.99 7.79 -21.68
N ALA A 155 -20.26 6.84 -22.25
CA ALA A 155 -19.84 6.91 -23.66
C ALA A 155 -21.03 6.90 -24.63
N SER A 156 -22.09 6.17 -24.31
CA SER A 156 -23.34 6.20 -25.10
C SER A 156 -24.00 7.58 -25.04
N LEU A 157 -24.16 8.15 -23.84
CA LEU A 157 -24.74 9.48 -23.65
C LEU A 157 -23.92 10.60 -24.32
N ASP A 158 -22.59 10.50 -24.30
CA ASP A 158 -21.67 11.45 -24.96
C ASP A 158 -21.87 11.45 -26.48
N ARG A 159 -21.91 10.26 -27.08
CA ARG A 159 -22.16 10.09 -28.53
C ARG A 159 -23.57 10.51 -28.95
N GLN A 160 -24.54 10.42 -28.05
CA GLN A 160 -25.89 10.96 -28.25
C GLN A 160 -25.94 12.50 -28.11
N GLY A 161 -24.83 13.15 -27.78
CA GLY A 161 -24.75 14.59 -27.55
C GLY A 161 -25.47 15.05 -26.28
N ARG A 162 -25.81 14.10 -25.38
CA ARG A 162 -26.53 14.39 -24.12
C ARG A 162 -25.61 14.85 -23.01
N ILE A 163 -24.34 14.46 -23.07
CA ILE A 163 -23.27 14.89 -22.17
C ILE A 163 -22.00 15.19 -22.98
N ARG A 164 -20.98 15.77 -22.35
CA ARG A 164 -19.61 15.83 -22.88
C ARG A 164 -18.66 15.11 -21.94
N VAL A 165 -18.02 14.06 -22.41
CA VAL A 165 -16.95 13.37 -21.68
C VAL A 165 -15.60 13.85 -22.22
N PRO A 166 -14.76 14.55 -21.44
CA PRO A 166 -13.42 14.90 -21.89
C PRO A 166 -12.62 13.63 -22.19
N ALA A 167 -11.77 13.70 -23.22
CA ALA A 167 -11.04 12.56 -23.76
C ALA A 167 -10.26 11.82 -22.65
N TRP A 168 -10.51 10.52 -22.56
CA TRP A 168 -9.82 9.59 -21.65
C TRP A 168 -8.43 9.25 -22.22
N HIS A 169 -7.45 10.12 -22.04
CA HIS A 169 -6.05 9.75 -22.30
C HIS A 169 -5.21 9.94 -21.04
N PRO A 170 -4.74 8.85 -20.40
CA PRO A 170 -3.57 8.91 -19.56
C PRO A 170 -2.36 8.99 -20.50
N GLU A 171 -1.74 10.16 -20.64
CA GLU A 171 -0.39 10.19 -21.18
C GLU A 171 0.57 9.57 -20.15
N PRO A 172 1.41 8.59 -20.53
CA PRO A 172 2.39 8.02 -19.63
C PRO A 172 3.38 9.11 -19.21
N GLY A 173 3.33 9.51 -17.93
CA GLY A 173 4.22 10.52 -17.34
C GLY A 173 3.52 11.74 -16.75
N THR A 174 2.19 11.87 -16.86
CA THR A 174 1.44 12.91 -16.12
C THR A 174 0.97 12.38 -14.76
N PRO A 175 1.20 13.12 -13.65
CA PRO A 175 0.72 12.71 -12.33
C PRO A 175 -0.81 12.78 -12.30
N SER A 176 -1.48 11.61 -12.32
CA SER A 176 -2.87 11.33 -11.88
C SER A 176 -4.00 12.35 -12.15
N GLY A 177 -3.80 13.31 -13.06
CA GLY A 177 -4.79 14.26 -13.53
C GLY A 177 -5.62 13.69 -14.66
N GLY A 178 -6.28 12.56 -14.43
CA GLY A 178 -7.22 11.98 -15.39
C GLY A 178 -8.33 12.98 -15.72
N GLY A 179 -8.66 13.14 -17.01
CA GLY A 179 -9.75 14.00 -17.47
C GLY A 179 -11.06 13.70 -16.74
N ARG A 180 -11.56 14.68 -15.97
CA ARG A 180 -12.77 14.54 -15.16
C ARG A 180 -14.02 14.62 -16.02
N ILE A 181 -14.91 13.64 -15.87
CA ILE A 181 -16.22 13.66 -16.54
C ILE A 181 -17.02 14.85 -16.01
N THR A 182 -17.21 15.87 -16.86
CA THR A 182 -17.98 17.06 -16.50
C THR A 182 -19.31 17.01 -17.25
N LEU A 183 -20.43 16.84 -16.53
CA LEU A 183 -21.76 16.87 -17.14
C LEU A 183 -22.08 18.31 -17.58
N ALA A 184 -21.66 18.70 -18.78
CA ALA A 184 -21.99 20.00 -19.33
C ALA A 184 -23.46 20.03 -19.80
N GLY A 185 -24.30 20.81 -19.11
CA GLY A 185 -25.55 21.33 -19.68
C GLY A 185 -26.86 20.59 -19.41
N ALA A 186 -26.89 19.51 -18.62
CA ALA A 186 -28.14 18.89 -18.20
C ALA A 186 -28.66 19.57 -16.92
N GLY A 187 -29.75 20.31 -17.01
CA GLY A 187 -30.44 20.82 -15.82
C GLY A 187 -30.91 19.67 -14.93
N GLY A 188 -30.46 19.67 -13.68
CA GLY A 188 -31.06 18.93 -12.56
C GLY A 188 -30.27 17.72 -12.07
N ASP A 189 -30.02 17.70 -10.76
CA ASP A 189 -29.46 16.60 -9.95
C ASP A 189 -30.12 15.21 -10.21
N GLY A 190 -31.30 15.17 -10.84
CA GLY A 190 -32.07 13.96 -11.10
C GLY A 190 -31.48 13.02 -12.17
N GLN A 191 -30.92 13.52 -13.28
CA GLN A 191 -30.41 12.64 -14.36
C GLN A 191 -29.07 11.99 -14.01
N ALA A 192 -28.28 12.59 -13.12
CA ALA A 192 -27.03 12.02 -12.66
C ALA A 192 -27.26 10.90 -11.64
N SER A 193 -28.25 11.04 -10.74
CA SER A 193 -28.53 10.04 -9.69
C SER A 193 -28.88 8.65 -10.25
N ASP A 194 -29.56 8.58 -11.39
CA ASP A 194 -29.96 7.32 -12.04
C ASP A 194 -28.79 6.56 -12.70
N LEU A 195 -27.63 7.20 -12.90
CA LEU A 195 -26.49 6.59 -13.58
C LEU A 195 -25.63 5.71 -12.67
N TYR A 196 -25.66 5.95 -11.35
CA TYR A 196 -24.72 5.35 -10.39
C TYR A 196 -25.26 4.28 -9.40
N PRO A 197 -26.52 3.80 -9.44
CA PRO A 197 -27.02 2.91 -8.37
C PRO A 197 -26.25 1.59 -8.28
N GLY A 198 -25.80 1.04 -9.42
CA GLY A 198 -24.98 -0.18 -9.47
C GLY A 198 -23.62 -0.01 -8.79
N VAL A 199 -22.90 1.08 -9.10
CA VAL A 199 -21.60 1.40 -8.48
C VAL A 199 -21.75 1.67 -6.99
N GLY A 200 -22.77 2.44 -6.58
CA GLY A 200 -23.04 2.71 -5.17
C GLY A 200 -23.30 1.42 -4.37
N GLN A 201 -24.18 0.55 -4.85
CA GLN A 201 -24.48 -0.71 -4.18
C GLN A 201 -23.27 -1.66 -4.15
N ALA A 202 -22.50 -1.72 -5.24
CA ALA A 202 -21.28 -2.52 -5.29
C ALA A 202 -20.23 -2.03 -4.29
N LEU A 203 -20.04 -0.71 -4.19
CA LEU A 203 -19.11 -0.10 -3.24
C LEU A 203 -19.55 -0.30 -1.78
N ALA A 204 -20.84 -0.14 -1.47
CA ALA A 204 -21.39 -0.44 -0.13
C ALA A 204 -21.23 -1.91 0.27
N ASN A 205 -21.34 -2.84 -0.70
CA ASN A 205 -21.10 -4.25 -0.43
C ASN A 205 -19.62 -4.57 -0.28
N PHE A 206 -18.75 -3.88 -1.03
CA PHE A 206 -17.30 -4.01 -0.94
C PHE A 206 -16.77 -3.52 0.41
N SER A 207 -17.25 -2.38 0.91
CA SER A 207 -16.83 -1.82 2.21
C SER A 207 -17.25 -2.67 3.42
N ARG A 208 -18.15 -3.65 3.24
CA ARG A 208 -18.53 -4.63 4.27
C ARG A 208 -17.60 -5.83 4.35
N VAL A 209 -16.64 -5.98 3.43
CA VAL A 209 -15.67 -7.08 3.46
C VAL A 209 -14.56 -6.75 4.46
N ASP A 210 -14.26 -7.66 5.39
CA ASP A 210 -13.15 -7.45 6.32
C ASP A 210 -11.84 -7.23 5.58
N GLY A 211 -11.10 -6.18 5.93
CA GLY A 211 -9.84 -5.84 5.26
C GLY A 211 -9.98 -5.16 3.89
N TRP A 212 -11.17 -4.74 3.46
CA TRP A 212 -11.41 -4.06 2.17
C TRP A 212 -10.48 -2.86 1.91
N TYR A 213 -10.09 -2.15 2.95
CA TYR A 213 -9.21 -1.00 2.90
C TYR A 213 -7.77 -1.34 2.46
N ARG A 214 -7.39 -2.62 2.47
CA ARG A 214 -6.09 -3.10 1.96
C ARG A 214 -5.97 -2.87 0.45
N GLU A 215 -7.10 -2.81 -0.26
CA GLU A 215 -7.18 -2.38 -1.66
C GLU A 215 -7.31 -0.85 -1.81
N GLY A 216 -6.94 -0.08 -0.79
CA GLY A 216 -7.17 1.36 -0.72
C GLY A 216 -6.66 2.12 -1.94
N HIS A 217 -5.41 1.89 -2.33
CA HIS A 217 -4.83 2.58 -3.49
C HIS A 217 -5.56 2.23 -4.81
N TRP A 218 -5.90 0.95 -5.01
CA TRP A 218 -6.69 0.52 -6.16
C TRP A 218 -8.06 1.21 -6.15
N LEU A 219 -8.72 1.24 -5.01
CA LEU A 219 -10.04 1.83 -4.86
C LEU A 219 -9.96 3.33 -5.15
N ALA A 220 -9.06 4.06 -4.50
CA ALA A 220 -8.82 5.47 -4.72
C ALA A 220 -8.56 5.83 -6.19
N ASN A 221 -7.66 5.10 -6.86
CA ASN A 221 -7.38 5.30 -8.30
C ASN A 221 -8.64 5.12 -9.16
N ARG A 222 -9.56 4.23 -8.75
CA ARG A 222 -10.84 4.04 -9.42
C ARG A 222 -11.87 5.10 -9.04
N LEU A 223 -11.91 5.52 -7.78
CA LEU A 223 -12.82 6.54 -7.28
C LEU A 223 -12.50 7.93 -7.85
N ALA A 224 -11.23 8.24 -8.10
CA ALA A 224 -10.77 9.47 -8.73
C ALA A 224 -11.34 9.67 -10.15
N LEU A 225 -11.88 8.62 -10.78
CA LEU A 225 -12.51 8.67 -12.09
C LEU A 225 -13.94 9.27 -12.07
N PHE A 226 -14.54 9.46 -10.88
CA PHE A 226 -15.90 9.98 -10.74
C PHE A 226 -15.92 11.43 -10.24
N ASP A 227 -16.72 12.30 -10.86
CA ASP A 227 -17.05 13.60 -10.27
C ASP A 227 -18.17 13.42 -9.24
N LEU A 228 -17.77 13.18 -7.99
CA LEU A 228 -18.65 12.90 -6.85
C LEU A 228 -19.56 14.08 -6.47
N GLY A 229 -19.33 15.26 -7.07
CA GLY A 229 -20.18 16.42 -6.92
C GLY A 229 -21.54 16.28 -7.57
N GLN A 230 -21.73 15.35 -8.52
CA GLN A 230 -22.91 15.33 -9.39
C GLN A 230 -24.06 14.42 -8.91
N SER A 231 -23.85 13.56 -7.90
CA SER A 231 -24.90 12.66 -7.37
C SER A 231 -24.96 12.72 -5.85
N GLY A 232 -26.13 13.06 -5.30
CA GLY A 232 -26.35 13.08 -3.84
C GLY A 232 -26.17 11.72 -3.17
N ALA A 233 -26.58 10.64 -3.84
CA ALA A 233 -26.45 9.27 -3.31
C ALA A 233 -24.99 8.79 -3.25
N LEU A 234 -24.20 9.04 -4.31
CA LEU A 234 -22.76 8.78 -4.25
C LEU A 234 -22.08 9.67 -3.22
N ARG A 235 -22.45 10.95 -3.16
CA ARG A 235 -21.89 11.85 -2.16
C ARG A 235 -22.10 11.33 -0.73
N GLY A 236 -23.30 10.86 -0.40
CA GLY A 236 -23.61 10.26 0.90
C GLY A 236 -22.78 9.00 1.17
N LEU A 237 -22.72 8.07 0.21
CA LEU A 237 -21.94 6.85 0.36
C LEU A 237 -20.44 7.10 0.53
N PHE A 238 -19.89 8.11 -0.14
CA PHE A 238 -18.50 8.52 0.03
C PHE A 238 -18.26 9.25 1.35
N GLN A 239 -19.26 9.95 1.89
CA GLN A 239 -19.20 10.47 3.26
C GLN A 239 -19.13 9.33 4.25
N ASP A 240 -20.01 8.34 4.12
CA ASP A 240 -20.02 7.17 4.99
C ASP A 240 -18.68 6.42 4.90
N LEU A 241 -18.14 6.25 3.68
CA LEU A 241 -16.84 5.62 3.46
C LEU A 241 -15.69 6.45 4.07
N ALA A 242 -15.66 7.77 3.84
CA ALA A 242 -14.64 8.64 4.41
C ALA A 242 -14.73 8.70 5.94
N SER A 243 -15.93 8.69 6.51
CA SER A 243 -16.15 8.62 7.95
C SER A 243 -15.69 7.28 8.51
N GLU A 244 -16.05 6.16 7.90
CA GLU A 244 -15.63 4.83 8.34
C GLU A 244 -14.12 4.64 8.25
N VAL A 245 -13.50 4.98 7.12
CA VAL A 245 -12.03 4.90 6.96
C VAL A 245 -11.36 5.88 7.91
N GLY A 246 -11.92 7.08 8.11
CA GLY A 246 -11.39 8.07 9.03
C GLY A 246 -11.46 7.62 10.50
N GLU A 247 -12.56 6.99 10.92
CA GLU A 247 -12.71 6.41 12.26
C GLU A 247 -11.76 5.23 12.47
N ARG A 248 -11.62 4.35 11.48
CA ARG A 248 -10.65 3.25 11.52
C ARG A 248 -9.22 3.77 11.53
N ALA A 249 -8.90 4.77 10.70
CA ALA A 249 -7.63 5.46 10.70
C ALA A 249 -7.40 6.17 12.05
N ALA A 250 -8.41 6.69 12.72
CA ALA A 250 -8.24 7.27 14.06
C ALA A 250 -7.98 6.20 15.14
N GLY A 251 -8.50 4.97 14.97
CA GLY A 251 -8.19 3.82 15.82
C GLY A 251 -6.86 3.12 15.50
N GLU A 252 -6.38 3.27 14.26
CA GLU A 252 -5.14 2.73 13.71
C GLU A 252 -4.35 3.84 12.98
N PRO A 253 -3.96 4.94 13.65
CA PRO A 253 -3.40 6.13 12.97
C PRO A 253 -2.16 5.76 12.17
N ASP A 254 -1.38 4.85 12.72
CA ASP A 254 -0.18 4.28 12.15
C ASP A 254 -0.35 3.43 10.87
N ASN A 255 -1.59 3.14 10.45
CA ASN A 255 -1.87 2.44 9.21
C ASN A 255 -1.86 3.43 8.04
N ALA A 256 -0.66 3.76 7.56
CA ALA A 256 -0.45 4.73 6.47
C ALA A 256 -1.35 4.46 5.25
N GLY A 257 -1.67 3.18 4.95
CA GLY A 257 -2.59 2.83 3.86
C GLY A 257 -4.05 3.23 4.12
N LEU A 258 -4.55 3.09 5.37
CA LEU A 258 -5.87 3.60 5.75
C LEU A 258 -5.92 5.13 5.69
N VAL A 259 -4.87 5.79 6.13
CA VAL A 259 -4.81 7.25 6.14
C VAL A 259 -4.67 7.78 4.71
N GLU A 260 -3.79 7.21 3.89
CA GLU A 260 -3.67 7.54 2.45
C GLU A 260 -4.99 7.30 1.73
N LEU A 261 -5.66 6.16 1.97
CA LEU A 261 -6.99 5.88 1.41
C LEU A 261 -8.01 6.94 1.84
N TRP A 262 -8.06 7.28 3.13
CA TRP A 262 -8.93 8.33 3.63
C TRP A 262 -8.66 9.68 2.94
N MET A 263 -7.38 10.03 2.82
CA MET A 263 -6.92 11.24 2.14
C MET A 263 -7.28 11.25 0.64
N GLU A 264 -7.14 10.13 -0.05
CA GLU A 264 -7.49 9.97 -1.46
C GLU A 264 -9.01 10.02 -1.69
N ILE A 265 -9.80 9.41 -0.80
CA ILE A 265 -11.26 9.52 -0.80
C ILE A 265 -11.65 11.00 -0.64
N LEU A 266 -10.99 11.74 0.26
CA LEU A 266 -11.23 13.17 0.45
C LEU A 266 -10.85 14.02 -0.77
N ASP A 267 -9.71 13.78 -1.43
CA ASP A 267 -9.32 14.54 -2.65
C ASP A 267 -10.25 14.26 -3.84
N GLY A 268 -10.72 13.01 -3.96
CA GLY A 268 -11.79 12.66 -4.88
C GLY A 268 -13.09 13.41 -4.54
N ALA A 269 -13.39 13.54 -3.26
CA ALA A 269 -14.66 14.03 -2.75
C ALA A 269 -14.61 15.50 -2.30
N ARG A 270 -14.08 16.40 -3.15
CA ARG A 270 -13.96 17.88 -2.96
C ARG A 270 -15.23 18.65 -2.52
N TYR A 271 -16.33 17.95 -2.26
CA TYR A 271 -17.65 18.44 -1.89
C TYR A 271 -18.13 17.93 -0.51
N LEU A 272 -17.36 17.12 0.22
CA LEU A 272 -17.79 16.62 1.53
C LEU A 272 -17.56 17.68 2.63
N PRO A 273 -18.47 17.81 3.61
CA PRO A 273 -18.20 18.59 4.81
C PRO A 273 -17.04 17.94 5.56
N ALA A 274 -15.89 18.63 5.60
CA ALA A 274 -14.71 18.19 6.31
C ALA A 274 -14.94 18.33 7.83
N ALA A 275 -15.37 17.26 8.48
CA ALA A 275 -15.07 17.04 9.89
C ALA A 275 -13.92 16.04 9.94
N LEU A 276 -12.80 16.42 10.57
CA LEU A 276 -11.79 15.44 10.94
C LEU A 276 -12.44 14.43 11.90
N PRO A 277 -12.12 13.13 11.80
CA PRO A 277 -12.43 12.18 12.87
C PRO A 277 -11.95 12.77 14.20
N GLY A 278 -12.79 12.73 15.23
CA GLY A 278 -12.58 13.51 16.47
C GLY A 278 -11.25 13.25 17.22
N ASN A 279 -10.54 12.18 16.88
CA ASN A 279 -9.28 11.77 17.48
C ASN A 279 -8.09 11.75 16.49
N PHE A 280 -8.24 12.32 15.28
CA PHE A 280 -7.13 12.33 14.32
C PHE A 280 -6.06 13.33 14.73
N HIS A 281 -4.95 12.82 15.27
CA HIS A 281 -3.76 13.61 15.60
C HIS A 281 -2.63 13.22 14.64
N PRO A 282 -2.14 14.16 13.81
CA PRO A 282 -1.05 13.83 12.90
C PRO A 282 0.23 13.52 13.70
N VAL A 283 0.99 12.51 13.27
CA VAL A 283 2.29 12.04 13.80
C VAL A 283 3.36 12.09 12.69
N PRO A 284 4.47 12.85 12.82
CA PRO A 284 5.43 12.99 11.72
C PRO A 284 6.15 11.67 11.43
N GLY A 285 6.32 11.33 10.15
CA GLY A 285 6.95 10.08 9.71
C GLY A 285 6.04 8.85 9.67
N ALA A 286 4.83 8.91 10.22
CA ALA A 286 3.86 7.81 10.21
C ALA A 286 2.49 8.24 9.65
N VAL A 287 1.97 9.40 10.07
CA VAL A 287 0.57 9.83 9.89
C VAL A 287 0.54 11.33 9.66
N TRP A 288 0.82 11.80 8.44
CA TRP A 288 1.00 13.23 8.20
C TRP A 288 0.31 13.66 6.91
N PRO A 289 -0.66 14.61 6.94
CA PRO A 289 -1.35 15.03 5.73
C PRO A 289 -0.39 15.76 4.79
N THR A 290 -0.39 15.39 3.52
CA THR A 290 0.38 16.10 2.50
C THR A 290 -0.19 17.52 2.29
N PRO A 291 0.60 18.47 1.77
CA PRO A 291 0.08 19.79 1.42
C PRO A 291 -1.14 19.75 0.49
N GLN A 292 -1.24 18.76 -0.41
CA GLN A 292 -2.42 18.57 -1.27
C GLN A 292 -3.69 18.21 -0.47
N VAL A 293 -3.53 17.36 0.55
CA VAL A 293 -4.64 16.91 1.41
C VAL A 293 -5.12 18.05 2.29
N LEU A 294 -4.19 18.86 2.82
CA LEU A 294 -4.55 20.10 3.51
C LEU A 294 -5.42 21.00 2.62
N ASP A 295 -5.04 21.21 1.36
CA ASP A 295 -5.85 22.05 0.47
C ASP A 295 -7.24 21.47 0.20
N THR A 296 -7.33 20.15 0.12
CA THR A 296 -8.60 19.43 -0.04
C THR A 296 -9.51 19.62 1.17
N LEU A 297 -8.98 19.46 2.39
CA LEU A 297 -9.73 19.63 3.64
C LEU A 297 -10.25 21.07 3.80
N LEU A 298 -9.50 22.06 3.30
CA LEU A 298 -9.83 23.47 3.41
C LEU A 298 -10.78 23.96 2.30
N GLU A 299 -10.82 23.30 1.14
CA GLU A 299 -11.63 23.70 -0.01
C GLU A 299 -13.13 23.90 0.31
N PRO A 300 -13.82 23.02 1.08
CA PRO A 300 -15.22 23.24 1.46
C PRO A 300 -15.43 24.54 2.24
N LEU A 301 -14.51 24.87 3.16
CA LEU A 301 -14.54 26.08 3.98
C LEU A 301 -14.28 27.31 3.12
N ARG A 302 -13.28 27.24 2.24
CA ARG A 302 -12.95 28.30 1.26
C ARG A 302 -14.14 28.62 0.34
N ARG A 303 -14.88 27.61 -0.12
CA ARG A 303 -16.09 27.78 -0.94
C ARG A 303 -17.23 28.46 -0.17
N ARG A 304 -17.45 28.06 1.08
CA ARG A 304 -18.44 28.68 1.98
C ARG A 304 -18.01 30.04 2.49
N ARG A 305 -16.77 30.47 2.21
CA ARG A 305 -16.12 31.67 2.76
C ARG A 305 -16.06 31.64 4.29
N ASP A 306 -15.96 30.44 4.86
CA ASP A 306 -15.84 30.22 6.30
C ASP A 306 -14.37 30.25 6.74
N LEU A 307 -13.81 31.47 6.76
CA LEU A 307 -12.43 31.70 7.16
C LEU A 307 -12.19 31.39 8.65
N GLN A 308 -13.21 31.49 9.50
CA GLN A 308 -13.11 31.10 10.91
C GLN A 308 -13.05 29.58 11.07
N GLY A 309 -13.86 28.84 10.29
CA GLY A 309 -13.77 27.39 10.19
C GLY A 309 -12.40 26.93 9.67
N GLU A 310 -11.84 27.60 8.67
CA GLU A 310 -10.48 27.32 8.16
C GLU A 310 -9.41 27.53 9.25
N LEU A 311 -9.50 28.62 10.02
CA LEU A 311 -8.59 28.86 11.14
C LEU A 311 -8.73 27.82 12.27
N LYS A 312 -9.96 27.39 12.58
CA LYS A 312 -10.21 26.35 13.57
C LYS A 312 -9.60 25.01 13.13
N LEU A 313 -9.88 24.59 11.90
CA LEU A 313 -9.35 23.35 11.35
C LEU A 313 -7.82 23.35 11.29
N LEU A 314 -7.20 24.46 10.88
CA LEU A 314 -5.74 24.61 10.89
C LEU A 314 -5.16 24.52 12.31
N ALA A 315 -5.85 25.04 13.32
CA ALA A 315 -5.44 24.93 14.71
C ALA A 315 -5.54 23.49 15.21
N ASP A 316 -6.61 22.77 14.88
CA ASP A 316 -6.82 21.36 15.23
C ASP A 316 -5.77 20.44 14.58
N LEU A 317 -5.31 20.78 13.37
CA LEU A 317 -4.24 20.09 12.65
C LEU A 317 -2.83 20.48 13.09
N THR A 318 -2.67 21.57 13.85
CA THR A 318 -1.36 22.02 14.30
C THR A 318 -0.88 21.11 15.43
N PRO A 319 0.19 20.33 15.22
CA PRO A 319 0.74 19.45 16.25
C PRO A 319 1.27 20.28 17.42
N GLN A 320 0.88 19.95 18.66
CA GLN A 320 1.36 20.67 19.85
C GLN A 320 2.84 20.40 20.18
N ALA A 321 3.36 19.23 19.80
CA ALA A 321 4.79 18.88 19.86
C ALA A 321 5.08 17.70 18.91
N PRO A 322 6.30 17.57 18.36
CA PRO A 322 6.71 16.35 17.67
C PRO A 322 6.74 15.19 18.68
N PRO A 323 6.10 14.04 18.41
CA PRO A 323 6.32 12.84 19.21
C PRO A 323 7.78 12.43 19.08
N GLU A 324 8.50 12.42 20.21
CA GLU A 324 9.86 11.87 20.23
C GLU A 324 9.81 10.34 20.15
N PRO A 325 10.66 9.69 19.34
CA PRO A 325 11.75 10.25 18.54
C PRO A 325 11.43 10.36 17.04
N LEU A 326 11.75 11.51 16.43
CA LEU A 326 11.69 11.67 14.98
C LEU A 326 13.01 11.25 14.33
N THR A 327 12.91 10.49 13.24
CA THR A 327 14.05 10.28 12.32
C THR A 327 14.38 11.61 11.61
N PRO A 328 15.59 11.78 11.03
CA PRO A 328 15.91 12.98 10.25
C PRO A 328 14.86 13.28 9.17
N ARG A 329 14.33 12.23 8.53
CA ARG A 329 13.24 12.34 7.54
C ARG A 329 11.91 12.76 8.18
N GLY A 330 11.53 12.17 9.32
CA GLY A 330 10.31 12.56 10.04
C GLY A 330 10.38 14.01 10.54
N TRP A 331 11.57 14.51 10.87
CA TRP A 331 11.80 15.92 11.18
C TRP A 331 11.64 16.82 9.95
N GLU A 332 12.15 16.42 8.79
CA GLU A 332 11.93 17.16 7.54
C GLU A 332 10.45 17.25 7.16
N GLU A 333 9.72 16.13 7.25
CA GLU A 333 8.28 16.06 6.99
C GLU A 333 7.47 16.92 8.00
N HIS A 334 7.89 16.94 9.28
CA HIS A 334 7.32 17.81 10.30
C HIS A 334 7.48 19.31 9.94
N CYS A 335 8.71 19.71 9.63
CA CYS A 335 9.06 21.09 9.28
C CYS A 335 8.29 21.58 8.03
N ASP A 336 8.22 20.76 6.99
CA ASP A 336 7.53 21.11 5.75
C ASP A 336 6.02 21.32 5.96
N LEU A 337 5.38 20.55 6.85
CA LEU A 337 3.96 20.77 7.19
C LEU A 337 3.73 21.98 8.08
N GLN A 338 4.56 22.21 9.10
CA GLN A 338 4.44 23.40 9.95
C GLN A 338 4.49 24.67 9.09
N ALA A 339 5.43 24.72 8.14
CA ALA A 339 5.47 25.78 7.14
C ALA A 339 4.19 25.85 6.30
N ALA A 340 3.65 24.71 5.87
CA ALA A 340 2.44 24.62 5.05
C ALA A 340 1.15 25.06 5.80
N LEU A 341 1.00 24.71 7.08
CA LEU A 341 -0.13 25.08 7.94
C LEU A 341 -0.09 26.58 8.27
N LEU A 342 1.08 27.09 8.67
CA LEU A 342 1.29 28.50 8.98
C LEU A 342 1.10 29.41 7.75
N SER A 343 1.55 28.97 6.56
CA SER A 343 1.30 29.70 5.31
C SER A 343 -0.19 29.81 4.97
N ARG A 344 -0.97 28.74 5.22
CA ARG A 344 -2.43 28.74 4.99
C ARG A 344 -3.15 29.57 6.05
N LYS A 345 -2.73 29.48 7.31
CA LYS A 345 -3.22 30.34 8.40
C LYS A 345 -3.02 31.81 8.08
N ALA A 346 -1.85 32.19 7.57
CA ALA A 346 -1.59 33.55 7.13
C ALA A 346 -2.53 34.00 6.02
N SER A 347 -2.81 33.12 5.04
CA SER A 347 -3.73 33.41 3.94
C SER A 347 -5.16 33.63 4.45
N ALA A 348 -5.63 32.81 5.39
CA ALA A 348 -6.95 32.95 6.01
C ALA A 348 -7.07 34.23 6.87
N LEU A 349 -6.04 34.55 7.66
CA LEU A 349 -5.96 35.79 8.45
C LEU A 349 -5.94 37.04 7.56
N ALA A 350 -5.20 36.99 6.46
CA ALA A 350 -5.20 38.06 5.46
C ALA A 350 -6.58 38.23 4.81
N GLY A 351 -7.29 37.12 4.54
CA GLY A 351 -8.67 37.13 4.06
C GLY A 351 -9.67 37.78 5.05
N LEU A 352 -9.39 37.69 6.36
CA LEU A 352 -10.15 38.38 7.41
C LEU A 352 -9.69 39.83 7.66
N GLY A 353 -8.66 40.30 6.97
CA GLY A 353 -8.06 41.64 7.18
C GLY A 353 -7.16 41.74 8.41
N ALA A 354 -6.81 40.62 9.06
CA ALA A 354 -5.91 40.56 10.21
C ALA A 354 -4.43 40.54 9.78
N TRP A 355 -3.99 41.62 9.11
CA TRP A 355 -2.70 41.67 8.41
C TRP A 355 -1.47 41.48 9.29
N ASP A 356 -1.47 42.01 10.52
CA ASP A 356 -0.34 41.84 11.44
C ASP A 356 -0.20 40.38 11.90
N GLN A 357 -1.33 39.71 12.15
CA GLN A 357 -1.34 38.29 12.49
C GLN A 357 -0.97 37.41 11.29
N ALA A 358 -1.40 37.79 10.09
CA ALA A 358 -1.01 37.12 8.85
C ALA A 358 0.50 37.21 8.60
N ARG A 359 1.10 38.39 8.84
CA ARG A 359 2.56 38.58 8.77
C ARG A 359 3.28 37.72 9.80
N ALA A 360 2.85 37.76 11.07
CA ALA A 360 3.46 36.93 12.12
C ALA A 360 3.39 35.42 11.83
N ALA A 361 2.28 34.95 11.24
CA ALA A 361 2.15 33.56 10.82
C ALA A 361 3.10 33.21 9.66
N LEU A 362 3.36 34.14 8.73
CA LEU A 362 4.33 33.93 7.66
C LEU A 362 5.78 33.97 8.14
N ASP A 363 6.10 34.88 9.05
CA ASP A 363 7.40 34.92 9.71
C ASP A 363 7.68 33.56 10.39
N ALA A 364 6.70 33.06 11.15
CA ALA A 364 6.78 31.73 11.74
C ALA A 364 6.93 30.64 10.68
N ALA A 365 6.17 30.65 9.57
CA ALA A 365 6.34 29.67 8.48
C ALA A 365 7.76 29.65 7.91
N GLY A 366 8.40 30.82 7.77
CA GLY A 366 9.78 30.95 7.31
C GLY A 366 10.84 30.36 8.26
N GLU A 367 10.52 30.26 9.55
CA GLU A 367 11.35 29.56 10.53
C GLU A 367 11.32 28.03 10.36
N TRP A 368 10.25 27.48 9.78
CA TRP A 368 10.07 26.03 9.62
C TRP A 368 10.48 25.49 8.25
N GLY A 369 10.18 26.20 7.16
CA GLY A 369 10.34 25.69 5.79
C GLY A 369 11.68 26.06 5.17
N GLY A 370 12.52 25.09 4.80
CA GLY A 370 13.73 25.30 3.97
C GLY A 370 13.39 25.77 2.54
N VAL A 371 14.37 25.77 1.61
CA VAL A 371 14.32 26.33 0.22
C VAL A 371 13.05 26.02 -0.62
N ARG A 372 12.18 25.10 -0.21
CA ARG A 372 10.85 24.87 -0.80
C ARG A 372 9.77 25.60 0.01
N ALA A 373 9.65 26.92 -0.17
CA ALA A 373 8.48 27.64 0.32
C ALA A 373 7.22 27.04 -0.34
N ALA A 374 6.26 26.57 0.47
CA ALA A 374 4.92 26.28 -0.02
C ALA A 374 4.36 27.57 -0.65
N PRO A 375 3.81 27.53 -1.87
CA PRO A 375 3.31 28.73 -2.53
C PRO A 375 2.21 29.36 -1.66
N LEU A 376 2.36 30.64 -1.32
CA LEU A 376 1.29 31.45 -0.74
C LEU A 376 0.09 31.40 -1.69
N VAL A 377 -0.99 30.76 -1.27
CA VAL A 377 -2.21 30.67 -2.07
C VAL A 377 -2.96 31.99 -1.91
N PRO A 378 -3.17 32.76 -3.00
CA PRO A 378 -3.94 33.99 -2.90
C PRO A 378 -5.36 33.72 -2.39
N PRO A 379 -5.88 34.55 -1.46
CA PRO A 379 -7.27 34.45 -1.05
C PRO A 379 -8.14 34.69 -2.29
N ARG A 380 -8.86 33.66 -2.75
CA ARG A 380 -9.73 33.72 -3.95
C ARG A 380 -11.04 34.49 -3.70
N HIS A 381 -11.02 35.49 -2.84
CA HIS A 381 -12.23 36.15 -2.36
C HIS A 381 -12.46 37.49 -3.09
N GLY A 382 -13.60 37.60 -3.77
CA GLY A 382 -14.19 38.90 -4.13
C GLY A 382 -14.13 39.34 -5.59
N GLY A 383 -13.77 38.50 -6.56
CA GLY A 383 -13.78 38.87 -7.99
C GLY A 383 -12.76 39.94 -8.39
N GLN A 384 -11.99 40.46 -7.44
CA GLN A 384 -10.80 41.27 -7.69
C GLN A 384 -9.59 40.35 -7.81
N ASP A 385 -8.74 40.64 -8.79
CA ASP A 385 -7.47 39.95 -8.95
C ASP A 385 -6.64 40.11 -7.65
N PRO A 386 -6.29 39.02 -6.95
CA PRO A 386 -5.45 39.07 -5.75
C PRO A 386 -4.11 39.77 -6.00
N SER A 387 -3.63 39.78 -7.25
CA SER A 387 -2.43 40.50 -7.68
C SER A 387 -2.59 42.02 -7.58
N ALA A 388 -3.83 42.55 -7.59
CA ALA A 388 -4.12 43.98 -7.48
C ALA A 388 -4.08 44.50 -6.04
N ASN A 389 -4.25 43.64 -5.03
CA ASN A 389 -4.24 44.03 -3.62
C ASN A 389 -2.80 44.39 -3.16
N ALA A 390 -2.57 45.67 -2.84
CA ALA A 390 -1.26 46.17 -2.42
C ALA A 390 -0.78 45.55 -1.09
N ALA A 391 -1.69 45.21 -0.16
CA ALA A 391 -1.35 44.54 1.09
C ALA A 391 -0.93 43.09 0.84
N TRP A 392 -1.61 42.39 -0.08
CA TRP A 392 -1.23 41.04 -0.52
C TRP A 392 0.14 41.02 -1.22
N ARG A 393 0.40 41.99 -2.10
CA ARG A 393 1.72 42.16 -2.73
C ARG A 393 2.84 42.44 -1.73
N ARG A 394 2.58 43.23 -0.69
CA ARG A 394 3.53 43.45 0.41
C ARG A 394 3.78 42.17 1.21
N LEU A 395 2.75 41.35 1.41
CA LEU A 395 2.87 40.04 2.06
C LEU A 395 3.71 39.06 1.22
N LEU A 396 3.46 38.98 -0.10
CA LEU A 396 4.25 38.19 -1.04
C LEU A 396 5.72 38.65 -1.13
N ALA A 397 5.97 39.96 -1.14
CA ALA A 397 7.31 40.51 -1.13
C ALA A 397 8.07 40.17 0.17
N HIS A 398 7.36 40.12 1.30
CA HIS A 398 7.90 39.71 2.60
C HIS A 398 8.38 38.25 2.60
N THR A 399 7.65 37.34 1.93
CA THR A 399 8.06 35.93 1.75
C THR A 399 9.35 35.73 0.95
N VAL A 400 9.65 36.63 -0.01
CA VAL A 400 10.87 36.54 -0.84
C VAL A 400 12.13 36.93 -0.05
N GLN A 401 11.99 37.69 1.04
CA GLN A 401 13.12 38.19 1.85
C GLN A 401 13.61 37.20 2.91
N HIS A 402 12.79 36.22 3.31
CA HIS A 402 13.17 35.22 4.31
C HIS A 402 13.86 34.03 3.64
N HIS A 403 15.19 34.07 3.55
CA HIS A 403 15.99 32.87 3.31
C HIS A 403 15.99 31.98 4.55
N ALA A 404 15.30 30.85 4.43
CA ALA A 404 15.04 29.92 5.51
C ALA A 404 16.29 29.43 6.26
N ARG A 405 16.22 29.46 7.59
CA ARG A 405 16.98 28.55 8.44
C ARG A 405 15.98 27.55 9.00
N ARG A 406 15.95 26.33 8.46
CA ARG A 406 15.19 25.24 9.09
C ARG A 406 15.60 25.16 10.56
N PRO A 407 14.66 24.94 11.49
CA PRO A 407 15.03 24.76 12.88
C PRO A 407 15.92 23.52 12.94
N PRO A 408 17.04 23.56 13.69
CA PRO A 408 17.84 22.38 13.87
C PRO A 408 16.95 21.29 14.48
N MET A 409 17.16 20.05 14.05
CA MET A 409 16.51 18.91 14.68
C MET A 409 16.68 19.03 16.19
N PRO A 410 15.60 18.87 17.01
CA PRO A 410 15.73 18.92 18.46
C PRO A 410 16.86 18.00 18.87
N HIS A 411 17.77 18.52 19.71
CA HIS A 411 18.99 17.82 20.07
C HIS A 411 18.65 16.44 20.62
N VAL A 412 18.85 15.39 19.82
CA VAL A 412 18.97 14.04 20.36
C VAL A 412 20.18 14.11 21.25
N ALA A 413 19.96 14.07 22.57
CA ALA A 413 21.04 14.14 23.52
C ALA A 413 22.10 13.09 23.12
N PRO A 414 23.39 13.44 23.08
CA PRO A 414 24.41 12.49 22.66
C PRO A 414 24.29 11.24 23.53
N PRO A 415 24.54 10.05 22.96
CA PRO A 415 24.40 8.80 23.70
C PRO A 415 25.19 8.87 24.99
N LEU A 416 24.62 8.32 26.05
CA LEU A 416 25.34 8.11 27.29
C LEU A 416 26.53 7.20 26.99
N ARG A 417 27.71 7.58 27.48
CA ARG A 417 28.94 6.83 27.34
C ARG A 417 29.41 6.45 28.72
N ILE A 418 29.36 5.16 29.04
CA ILE A 418 29.92 4.63 30.26
C ILE A 418 31.33 4.14 29.98
N THR A 419 32.32 4.83 30.54
CA THR A 419 33.73 4.60 30.27
C THR A 419 34.40 4.01 31.51
N LEU A 420 35.03 2.85 31.35
CA LEU A 420 35.93 2.27 32.33
C LEU A 420 37.31 2.91 32.23
N LEU A 421 37.82 3.40 33.35
CA LEU A 421 39.06 4.13 33.46
C LEU A 421 40.09 3.27 34.21
N GLY A 422 41.13 2.82 33.51
CA GLY A 422 42.16 1.93 34.05
C GLY A 422 41.79 0.44 34.00
N ARG A 423 42.49 -0.39 34.80
CA ARG A 423 42.25 -1.83 34.92
C ARG A 423 41.90 -2.18 36.37
N PRO A 424 40.61 -2.08 36.78
CA PRO A 424 40.21 -2.40 38.13
C PRO A 424 40.25 -3.91 38.42
N PRO A 425 40.38 -4.30 39.70
CA PRO A 425 40.28 -5.71 40.11
C PRO A 425 38.89 -6.31 39.82
N TRP A 426 37.86 -5.47 39.68
CA TRP A 426 36.47 -5.86 39.40
C TRP A 426 36.10 -5.83 37.90
N LEU A 427 37.09 -5.86 37.00
CA LEU A 427 36.87 -5.84 35.55
C LEU A 427 35.89 -6.92 35.05
N LEU A 428 35.94 -8.13 35.60
CA LEU A 428 35.02 -9.22 35.23
C LEU A 428 33.57 -8.90 35.61
N ALA A 429 33.36 -8.34 36.81
CA ALA A 429 32.04 -7.89 37.25
C ALA A 429 31.53 -6.75 36.37
N TRP A 430 32.41 -5.83 35.96
CA TRP A 430 32.08 -4.77 35.01
C TRP A 430 31.63 -5.30 33.65
N THR A 431 32.34 -6.29 33.10
CA THR A 431 31.93 -6.91 31.84
C THR A 431 30.57 -7.59 31.94
N ALA A 432 30.26 -8.20 33.10
CA ALA A 432 28.97 -8.84 33.35
C ALA A 432 27.81 -7.83 33.52
N LEU A 433 28.09 -6.60 33.97
CA LEU A 433 27.06 -5.55 34.07
C LEU A 433 26.40 -5.23 32.73
N ARG A 434 27.15 -5.31 31.63
CA ARG A 434 26.64 -5.02 30.28
C ARG A 434 25.44 -5.91 29.92
N ASP A 435 25.44 -7.14 30.41
CA ASP A 435 24.40 -8.14 30.15
C ASP A 435 23.37 -8.22 31.28
N ALA A 436 23.40 -7.28 32.24
CA ALA A 436 22.53 -7.30 33.39
C ALA A 436 21.06 -6.94 33.01
N PRO A 437 20.07 -7.61 33.63
CA PRO A 437 18.63 -7.38 33.42
C PRO A 437 18.21 -5.92 33.38
N GLU A 438 18.71 -5.16 34.34
CA GLU A 438 18.27 -3.80 34.62
C GLU A 438 18.74 -2.81 33.54
N LEU A 439 19.68 -3.23 32.68
CA LEU A 439 20.22 -2.42 31.59
C LEU A 439 19.65 -2.81 30.21
N ALA A 440 18.86 -3.88 30.12
CA ALA A 440 18.19 -4.34 28.89
C ALA A 440 17.39 -3.26 28.13
N PRO A 441 16.72 -2.29 28.79
CA PRO A 441 15.99 -1.23 28.08
C PRO A 441 16.87 -0.36 27.16
N TRP A 442 18.16 -0.23 27.45
CA TRP A 442 19.08 0.67 26.76
C TRP A 442 19.65 0.03 25.48
N SER A 443 19.55 0.72 24.34
CA SER A 443 20.21 0.27 23.10
C SER A 443 21.69 0.68 23.04
N PRO A 444 22.50 0.02 22.18
CA PRO A 444 23.84 0.51 21.83
C PRO A 444 23.87 1.93 21.22
N GLY A 445 22.72 2.39 20.69
CA GLY A 445 22.55 3.75 20.18
C GLY A 445 22.31 4.79 21.29
N GLU A 446 21.96 4.36 22.50
CA GLU A 446 21.62 5.21 23.65
C GLU A 446 22.66 5.13 24.76
N LEU A 447 23.24 3.94 24.98
CA LEU A 447 24.28 3.67 25.96
C LEU A 447 25.46 2.95 25.29
N ARG A 448 26.63 3.59 25.30
CA ARG A 448 27.88 3.02 24.80
C ARG A 448 28.78 2.62 25.94
N TRP A 449 29.31 1.41 25.87
CA TRP A 449 30.29 0.88 26.79
C TRP A 449 31.68 1.05 26.21
N GLU A 450 32.56 1.70 26.95
CA GLU A 450 33.92 2.00 26.50
C GLU A 450 34.93 1.63 27.58
N ILE A 451 36.12 1.21 27.14
CA ILE A 451 37.29 1.11 28.00
C ILE A 451 38.25 2.18 27.50
N ALA A 452 38.60 3.14 28.36
CA ALA A 452 39.51 4.20 27.97
C ALA A 452 40.89 3.64 27.61
N SER A 453 41.47 4.15 26.53
CA SER A 453 42.90 3.95 26.27
C SER A 453 43.72 4.61 27.38
N HIS A 454 44.98 4.18 27.53
CA HIS A 454 45.88 4.75 28.53
C HIS A 454 46.02 6.27 28.38
N ASP A 455 46.18 6.78 27.15
CA ASP A 455 46.27 8.21 26.89
C ASP A 455 44.98 8.97 27.22
N ALA A 456 43.82 8.38 26.92
CA ALA A 456 42.53 8.97 27.28
C ALA A 456 42.34 9.04 28.79
N PHE A 457 42.76 7.99 29.50
CA PHE A 457 42.76 7.95 30.96
C PHE A 457 43.66 9.04 31.57
N VAL A 458 44.89 9.20 31.08
CA VAL A 458 45.82 10.24 31.56
C VAL A 458 45.25 11.65 31.35
N LYS A 459 44.64 11.91 30.18
CA LYS A 459 44.01 13.20 29.86
C LYS A 459 42.79 13.49 30.73
N LEU A 460 41.89 12.52 30.90
CA LEU A 460 40.70 12.68 31.74
C LEU A 460 41.09 12.90 33.21
N ARG A 461 42.11 12.18 33.70
CA ARG A 461 42.66 12.38 35.04
C ARG A 461 43.17 13.80 35.24
N ALA A 462 43.99 14.30 34.31
CA ALA A 462 44.53 15.65 34.37
C ALA A 462 43.42 16.72 34.32
N HIS A 463 42.35 16.47 33.55
CA HIS A 463 41.25 17.41 33.40
C HIS A 463 40.33 17.48 34.63
N TYR A 464 40.00 16.33 35.25
CA TYR A 464 39.05 16.26 36.37
C TYR A 464 39.71 16.19 37.76
N GLY A 465 41.05 16.22 37.85
CA GLY A 465 41.77 16.23 39.12
C GLY A 465 41.67 14.93 39.94
N TRP A 466 41.43 13.79 39.28
CA TRP A 466 41.24 12.51 39.96
C TRP A 466 42.54 11.92 40.53
N THR A 467 42.44 11.29 41.70
CA THR A 467 43.50 10.50 42.34
C THR A 467 43.76 9.18 41.59
N PRO A 468 44.92 8.54 41.78
CA PRO A 468 45.31 7.35 41.04
C PRO A 468 44.53 6.10 41.49
N GLU A 469 43.31 5.94 40.97
CA GLU A 469 42.49 4.74 41.15
C GLU A 469 41.68 4.42 39.88
N PRO A 470 41.49 3.13 39.57
CA PRO A 470 40.59 2.73 38.50
C PRO A 470 39.14 3.08 38.91
N ARG A 471 38.37 3.63 37.97
CA ARG A 471 37.02 4.13 38.22
C ARG A 471 36.15 3.99 36.98
N TRP A 472 34.86 4.18 37.11
CA TRP A 472 33.99 4.35 35.95
C TRP A 472 33.48 5.79 35.90
N ALA A 473 33.20 6.27 34.68
CA ALA A 473 32.64 7.58 34.45
C ALA A 473 31.52 7.50 33.42
N LEU A 474 30.41 8.17 33.69
CA LEU A 474 29.29 8.33 32.79
C LEU A 474 29.37 9.70 32.16
N PHE A 475 29.44 9.74 30.83
CA PHE A 475 29.47 10.97 30.06
C PHE A 475 28.20 11.12 29.21
N GLN A 476 27.81 12.36 28.96
CA GLN A 476 26.86 12.72 27.92
C GLN A 476 27.54 13.74 27.02
N GLY A 477 27.96 13.32 25.83
CA GLY A 477 28.83 14.13 24.98
C GLY A 477 30.20 14.33 25.62
N LYS A 478 30.53 15.58 26.01
CA LYS A 478 31.77 15.93 26.74
C LYS A 478 31.54 16.13 28.24
N GLU A 479 30.29 16.13 28.69
CA GLU A 479 29.93 16.45 30.06
C GLU A 479 29.97 15.19 30.93
N LEU A 480 30.63 15.29 32.09
CA LEU A 480 30.64 14.22 33.10
C LEU A 480 29.33 14.28 33.89
N ARG A 481 28.55 13.20 33.86
CA ARG A 481 27.26 13.08 34.54
C ARG A 481 27.38 12.37 35.89
N ALA A 482 28.19 11.32 35.95
CA ALA A 482 28.39 10.53 37.16
C ALA A 482 29.75 9.83 37.14
N THR A 483 30.25 9.43 38.31
CA THR A 483 31.50 8.70 38.46
C THR A 483 31.45 7.82 39.70
N GLY A 484 32.25 6.77 39.75
CA GLY A 484 32.36 5.90 40.91
C GLY A 484 33.65 5.10 40.93
N GLU A 485 34.19 4.89 42.13
CA GLU A 485 35.47 4.22 42.37
C GLU A 485 35.32 2.69 42.50
N THR A 486 34.10 2.22 42.77
CA THR A 486 33.75 0.80 42.86
C THR A 486 32.79 0.38 41.74
N CYS A 487 32.77 -0.92 41.42
CA CYS A 487 31.82 -1.50 40.47
C CYS A 487 30.39 -1.30 40.99
N PRO A 488 29.50 -0.58 40.28
CA PRO A 488 28.13 -0.38 40.73
C PRO A 488 27.35 -1.69 40.58
N GLY A 489 26.38 -1.95 41.46
CA GLY A 489 25.40 -3.01 41.21
C GLY A 489 24.50 -2.67 40.01
N PRO A 490 23.91 -3.67 39.30
CA PRO A 490 23.04 -3.44 38.15
C PRO A 490 21.92 -2.42 38.39
N GLN A 491 21.22 -2.56 39.53
CA GLN A 491 20.12 -1.67 39.92
C GLN A 491 20.59 -0.25 40.22
N ALA A 492 21.73 -0.11 40.89
CA ALA A 492 22.31 1.20 41.19
C ALA A 492 22.72 1.93 39.89
N LEU A 493 23.35 1.21 38.95
CA LEU A 493 23.71 1.78 37.67
C LEU A 493 22.47 2.13 36.82
N ALA A 494 21.46 1.27 36.80
CA ALA A 494 20.19 1.55 36.12
C ALA A 494 19.49 2.79 36.70
N GLY A 495 19.51 2.97 38.04
CA GLY A 495 19.00 4.17 38.70
C GLY A 495 19.77 5.44 38.31
N VAL A 496 21.11 5.37 38.26
CA VAL A 496 21.94 6.49 37.78
C VAL A 496 21.58 6.85 36.33
N LEU A 497 21.46 5.86 35.44
CA LEU A 497 21.12 6.07 34.04
C LEU A 497 19.70 6.65 33.86
N ALA A 498 18.72 6.12 34.60
CA ALA A 498 17.33 6.60 34.57
C ALA A 498 17.19 8.06 35.04
N GLY A 499 18.06 8.49 35.97
CA GLY A 499 18.16 9.90 36.38
C GLY A 499 18.72 10.84 35.30
N GLN A 500 19.38 10.31 34.26
CA GLN A 500 19.94 11.11 33.16
C GLN A 500 19.05 11.14 31.92
N ALA A 501 18.41 10.01 31.57
CA ALA A 501 17.54 9.92 30.41
C ALA A 501 16.54 8.76 30.53
N THR A 502 15.44 8.84 29.78
CA THR A 502 14.47 7.74 29.62
C THR A 502 14.81 6.91 28.38
N PRO A 503 15.03 5.59 28.49
CA PRO A 503 15.35 4.74 27.34
C PRO A 503 14.17 4.65 26.34
N LEU A 504 14.49 4.44 25.06
CA LEU A 504 13.54 4.35 23.94
C LEU A 504 12.42 3.35 24.20
N LEU A 505 12.75 2.17 24.72
CA LEU A 505 11.74 1.14 25.00
C LEU A 505 10.71 1.60 26.04
N GLU A 506 11.14 2.37 27.04
CA GLU A 506 10.24 2.93 28.05
C GLU A 506 9.41 4.09 27.49
N ARG A 507 10.01 4.95 26.66
CA ARG A 507 9.27 6.00 25.92
C ARG A 507 8.17 5.41 25.04
N LEU A 508 8.51 4.40 24.24
CA LEU A 508 7.55 3.67 23.41
C LEU A 508 6.49 2.97 24.24
N GLY A 509 6.86 2.35 25.38
CA GLY A 509 5.91 1.75 26.31
C GLY A 509 4.90 2.75 26.88
N ARG A 510 5.36 3.95 27.26
CA ARG A 510 4.48 5.04 27.73
C ARG A 510 3.58 5.57 26.61
N ALA A 511 4.09 5.66 25.38
CA ALA A 511 3.29 6.05 24.21
C ALA A 511 2.18 5.03 23.92
N ILE A 512 2.52 3.73 23.87
CA ILE A 512 1.55 2.64 23.67
C ILE A 512 0.52 2.59 24.81
N ALA A 513 0.90 2.90 26.05
CA ALA A 513 -0.05 2.96 27.16
C ALA A 513 -1.10 4.08 27.00
N ARG A 514 -0.73 5.19 26.35
CA ARG A 514 -1.66 6.29 26.01
C ARG A 514 -2.51 5.94 24.79
N GLU A 515 -1.94 5.17 23.87
CA GLU A 515 -2.57 4.76 22.61
C GLU A 515 -2.43 3.25 22.36
N PRO A 516 -3.27 2.42 23.02
CA PRO A 516 -3.09 0.96 22.99
C PRO A 516 -3.20 0.31 21.60
N GLY A 517 -3.90 0.98 20.67
CA GLY A 517 -4.13 0.57 19.28
C GLY A 517 -3.02 0.94 18.29
N GLY A 518 -2.00 1.72 18.69
CA GLY A 518 -0.96 2.21 17.78
C GLY A 518 -0.07 1.09 17.20
N ILE A 519 -0.37 0.64 15.98
CA ILE A 519 0.33 -0.46 15.29
C ILE A 519 1.80 -0.10 14.98
N SER A 520 2.11 1.13 14.56
CA SER A 520 3.50 1.54 14.27
C SER A 520 4.28 1.82 15.53
N LEU A 521 3.67 2.30 16.61
CA LEU A 521 4.33 2.35 17.92
C LEU A 521 4.77 0.94 18.36
N ARG A 522 3.90 -0.06 18.17
CA ARG A 522 4.23 -1.48 18.42
C ARG A 522 5.26 -2.00 17.43
N ALA A 523 5.19 -1.66 16.15
CA ALA A 523 6.21 -2.05 15.17
C ALA A 523 7.59 -1.44 15.48
N ALA A 524 7.63 -0.18 15.91
CA ALA A 524 8.84 0.49 16.36
C ALA A 524 9.41 -0.17 17.61
N ARG A 525 8.56 -0.50 18.60
CA ARG A 525 8.98 -1.25 19.79
C ARG A 525 9.47 -2.65 19.43
N PHE A 526 8.77 -3.35 18.54
CA PHE A 526 9.17 -4.64 17.99
C PHE A 526 10.57 -4.58 17.36
N HIS A 527 10.83 -3.63 16.46
CA HIS A 527 12.14 -3.49 15.82
C HIS A 527 13.23 -3.10 16.83
N ALA A 528 12.91 -2.22 17.78
CA ALA A 528 13.83 -1.86 18.85
C ALA A 528 14.19 -3.06 19.73
N VAL A 529 13.21 -3.89 20.09
CA VAL A 529 13.42 -5.12 20.87
C VAL A 529 14.17 -6.17 20.04
N LEU A 530 13.82 -6.37 18.77
CA LEU A 530 14.45 -7.33 17.87
C LEU A 530 15.95 -7.03 17.72
N ALA A 531 16.34 -5.75 17.69
CA ALA A 531 17.74 -5.34 17.64
C ALA A 531 18.57 -5.79 18.86
N ARG A 532 17.91 -6.08 20.00
CA ARG A 532 18.49 -6.44 21.30
C ARG A 532 18.45 -7.95 21.60
N MET A 533 17.89 -8.77 20.71
CA MET A 533 17.96 -10.24 20.85
C MET A 533 19.42 -10.72 20.86
N PRO A 534 19.78 -11.73 21.69
CA PRO A 534 18.93 -12.77 22.28
C PRO A 534 18.43 -12.54 23.73
N ASP A 535 18.26 -11.29 24.20
CA ASP A 535 17.75 -11.07 25.56
C ASP A 535 16.36 -11.69 25.78
N ARG A 536 16.31 -12.81 26.51
CA ARG A 536 15.11 -13.60 26.80
C ARG A 536 14.03 -12.82 27.54
N ARG A 537 14.38 -11.75 28.27
CA ARG A 537 13.38 -10.96 29.02
C ARG A 537 12.56 -10.04 28.12
N LEU A 538 13.14 -9.62 27.00
CA LEU A 538 12.45 -8.79 26.03
C LEU A 538 11.64 -9.62 25.04
N GLU A 539 11.85 -10.93 25.00
CA GLU A 539 11.17 -11.84 24.08
C GLU A 539 9.64 -11.86 24.24
N PRO A 540 9.04 -11.85 25.45
CA PRO A 540 7.59 -11.71 25.62
C PRO A 540 7.03 -10.41 25.01
N LEU A 541 7.73 -9.29 25.19
CA LEU A 541 7.35 -8.01 24.57
C LEU A 541 7.44 -8.08 23.04
N LEU A 542 8.48 -8.74 22.52
CA LEU A 542 8.65 -8.95 21.08
C LEU A 542 7.50 -9.77 20.49
N ALA A 543 7.13 -10.86 21.15
CA ALA A 543 6.04 -11.73 20.72
C ALA A 543 4.67 -11.04 20.83
N GLU A 544 4.44 -10.28 21.92
CA GLU A 544 3.21 -9.50 22.10
C GLU A 544 3.04 -8.46 20.99
N ASP A 545 4.08 -7.65 20.72
CA ASP A 545 4.01 -6.62 19.69
C ASP A 545 3.82 -7.23 18.31
N ALA A 546 4.55 -8.31 18.01
CA ALA A 546 4.42 -9.01 16.74
C ALA A 546 2.99 -9.55 16.53
N ALA A 547 2.40 -10.15 17.57
CA ALA A 547 1.07 -10.72 17.51
C ALA A 547 -0.01 -9.64 17.37
N ARG A 548 0.07 -8.58 18.20
CA ARG A 548 -0.91 -7.48 18.20
C ARG A 548 -0.87 -6.64 16.93
N ALA A 549 0.30 -6.49 16.31
CA ALA A 549 0.47 -5.72 15.08
C ALA A 549 0.49 -6.60 13.81
N HIS A 550 0.24 -7.91 13.91
CA HIS A 550 0.25 -8.86 12.79
C HIS A 550 1.51 -8.75 11.91
N LEU A 551 2.66 -8.50 12.54
CA LEU A 551 3.88 -8.18 11.82
C LEU A 551 4.39 -9.39 11.05
N VAL A 552 4.89 -9.15 9.84
CA VAL A 552 5.73 -10.12 9.13
C VAL A 552 7.01 -10.30 9.93
N LEU A 553 7.26 -11.52 10.37
CA LEU A 553 8.41 -11.81 11.21
C LEU A 553 9.67 -11.90 10.33
N PRO A 554 10.65 -11.00 10.45
CA PRO A 554 11.81 -10.95 9.56
C PRO A 554 12.86 -12.00 9.97
N PHE A 555 12.45 -13.16 10.47
CA PHE A 555 13.36 -14.13 11.08
C PHE A 555 14.36 -14.70 10.08
N ARG A 556 15.53 -14.08 10.06
CA ARG A 556 16.80 -14.77 9.96
C ARG A 556 17.43 -14.59 11.34
N PRO A 557 17.41 -15.62 12.22
CA PRO A 557 18.00 -15.47 13.54
C PRO A 557 19.43 -14.95 13.36
N LYS A 558 19.76 -13.82 14.00
CA LYS A 558 21.16 -13.45 14.21
C LYS A 558 21.83 -14.67 14.89
N GLU A 559 23.06 -14.99 14.49
CA GLU A 559 23.76 -16.17 15.00
C GLU A 559 23.60 -16.30 16.53
N GLY A 560 23.08 -17.45 17.00
CA GLY A 560 22.98 -17.79 18.41
C GLY A 560 21.62 -17.58 19.10
N TRP A 561 20.66 -16.82 18.54
CA TRP A 561 19.33 -16.69 19.13
C TRP A 561 18.37 -17.81 18.71
N LYS A 562 17.70 -18.45 19.67
CA LYS A 562 16.62 -19.42 19.43
C LYS A 562 15.35 -18.93 20.14
N PRO A 563 14.25 -18.63 19.42
CA PRO A 563 13.00 -18.23 20.03
C PRO A 563 12.41 -19.30 20.96
N SER A 564 11.76 -18.88 22.05
CA SER A 564 11.06 -19.73 23.00
C SER A 564 9.86 -20.42 22.33
N PRO A 565 9.87 -21.76 22.16
CA PRO A 565 8.81 -22.45 21.42
C PRO A 565 7.42 -22.26 22.04
N ALA A 566 7.32 -22.26 23.37
CA ALA A 566 6.04 -22.11 24.06
C ALA A 566 5.44 -20.71 23.88
N LEU A 567 6.27 -19.67 23.95
CA LEU A 567 5.83 -18.28 23.81
C LEU A 567 5.33 -18.00 22.38
N TRP A 568 6.15 -18.36 21.39
CA TRP A 568 5.82 -18.12 19.98
C TRP A 568 4.74 -19.07 19.48
N GLY A 569 4.66 -20.29 20.01
CA GLY A 569 3.57 -21.23 19.74
C GLY A 569 2.21 -20.67 20.17
N GLY A 570 2.09 -20.20 21.42
CA GLY A 570 0.83 -19.59 21.88
C GLY A 570 0.46 -18.31 21.13
N ALA A 571 1.44 -17.49 20.73
CA ALA A 571 1.20 -16.33 19.88
C ALA A 571 0.72 -16.74 18.47
N ALA A 572 1.33 -17.77 17.86
CA ALA A 572 0.95 -18.28 16.55
C ALA A 572 -0.48 -18.87 16.55
N GLU A 573 -0.86 -19.58 17.61
CA GLU A 573 -2.24 -20.10 17.80
C GLU A 573 -3.30 -18.98 17.83
N THR A 574 -2.91 -17.77 18.24
CA THR A 574 -3.81 -16.61 18.26
C THR A 574 -3.84 -15.87 16.92
N VAL A 575 -2.67 -15.72 16.27
CA VAL A 575 -2.49 -14.88 15.07
C VAL A 575 -2.93 -15.60 13.79
N LEU A 576 -2.60 -16.88 13.63
CA LEU A 576 -2.89 -17.62 12.40
C LEU A 576 -4.38 -17.69 12.07
N PRO A 577 -5.30 -17.98 13.01
CA PRO A 577 -6.74 -17.99 12.69
C PRO A 577 -7.26 -16.64 12.17
N GLN A 578 -6.71 -15.52 12.65
CA GLN A 578 -7.08 -14.18 12.20
C GLN A 578 -6.57 -13.92 10.78
N LEU A 579 -5.32 -14.30 10.50
CA LEU A 579 -4.74 -14.23 9.16
C LEU A 579 -5.48 -15.16 8.17
N GLU A 580 -5.88 -16.35 8.60
CA GLU A 580 -6.65 -17.30 7.79
C GLU A 580 -8.04 -16.76 7.45
N SER A 581 -8.71 -16.12 8.40
CA SER A 581 -9.99 -15.45 8.15
C SER A 581 -9.85 -14.35 7.09
N LEU A 582 -8.79 -13.53 7.19
CA LEU A 582 -8.52 -12.49 6.19
C LEU A 582 -8.12 -13.09 4.84
N LEU A 583 -7.33 -14.17 4.80
CA LEU A 583 -6.96 -14.89 3.57
C LEU A 583 -8.16 -15.55 2.90
N ARG A 584 -9.21 -15.96 3.64
CA ARG A 584 -10.46 -16.44 3.02
C ARG A 584 -11.18 -15.33 2.25
N ALA A 585 -11.08 -14.09 2.71
CA ALA A 585 -11.60 -12.94 1.98
C ALA A 585 -10.66 -12.50 0.85
N TRP A 586 -9.34 -12.56 1.08
CA TRP A 586 -8.29 -12.04 0.20
C TRP A 586 -7.19 -13.08 -0.07
N PRO A 587 -7.51 -14.15 -0.82
CA PRO A 587 -6.62 -15.29 -0.96
C PRO A 587 -5.38 -15.01 -1.82
N THR A 588 -5.29 -13.86 -2.49
CA THR A 588 -4.10 -13.41 -3.24
C THR A 588 -3.32 -12.27 -2.55
N ASP A 589 -3.69 -11.84 -1.35
CA ASP A 589 -2.98 -10.77 -0.63
C ASP A 589 -1.57 -11.23 -0.20
N ALA A 590 -0.55 -10.63 -0.82
CA ALA A 590 0.86 -10.96 -0.57
C ALA A 590 1.36 -10.55 0.83
N ALA A 591 0.78 -9.53 1.45
CA ALA A 591 1.14 -9.14 2.81
C ALA A 591 0.58 -10.13 3.84
N LEU A 592 -0.69 -10.54 3.69
CA LEU A 592 -1.31 -11.56 4.54
C LEU A 592 -0.58 -12.89 4.43
N TRP A 593 -0.24 -13.32 3.21
CA TRP A 593 0.53 -14.54 3.00
C TRP A 593 1.92 -14.47 3.61
N ARG A 594 2.66 -13.36 3.45
CA ARG A 594 3.98 -13.20 4.08
C ARG A 594 3.88 -13.25 5.61
N ALA A 595 2.86 -12.62 6.19
CA ALA A 595 2.60 -12.71 7.62
C ALA A 595 2.33 -14.18 8.01
N TRP A 596 1.39 -14.83 7.34
CA TRP A 596 1.00 -16.22 7.63
C TRP A 596 2.20 -17.18 7.53
N ILE A 597 2.97 -17.11 6.43
CA ILE A 597 4.16 -17.94 6.20
C ILE A 597 5.22 -17.68 7.28
N SER A 598 5.34 -16.44 7.77
CA SER A 598 6.31 -16.12 8.83
C SER A 598 5.88 -16.66 10.21
N TRP A 599 4.58 -16.81 10.47
CA TRP A 599 4.02 -17.32 11.72
C TRP A 599 3.87 -18.84 11.74
N ALA A 600 3.57 -19.48 10.60
CA ALA A 600 3.31 -20.91 10.50
C ALA A 600 4.40 -21.82 11.12
N PRO A 601 5.71 -21.54 10.97
CA PRO A 601 6.76 -22.34 11.61
C PRO A 601 6.71 -22.38 13.14
N PHE A 602 6.11 -21.37 13.78
CA PHE A 602 6.02 -21.30 15.25
C PHE A 602 4.81 -22.04 15.80
N HIS A 603 3.80 -22.31 14.98
CA HIS A 603 2.60 -23.02 15.43
C HIS A 603 2.92 -24.48 15.77
N PRO A 604 2.45 -25.02 16.91
CA PRO A 604 2.77 -26.38 17.34
C PRO A 604 2.35 -27.47 16.33
N GLY A 605 1.24 -27.24 15.63
CA GLY A 605 0.74 -28.12 14.58
C GLY A 605 1.45 -28.00 13.23
N HIS A 606 2.38 -27.05 13.06
CA HIS A 606 3.10 -26.77 11.81
C HIS A 606 2.19 -26.83 10.55
N PRO A 607 1.21 -25.92 10.44
CA PRO A 607 0.21 -25.99 9.37
C PRO A 607 0.88 -25.94 8.00
N SER A 608 0.35 -26.76 7.09
CA SER A 608 0.84 -26.86 5.72
C SER A 608 0.42 -25.63 4.90
N ILE A 609 1.39 -24.98 4.26
CA ILE A 609 1.13 -23.86 3.34
C ILE A 609 0.35 -24.37 2.14
N LEU A 610 0.71 -25.55 1.66
CA LEU A 610 0.02 -26.21 0.55
C LEU A 610 -1.44 -26.49 0.89
N ALA A 611 -1.72 -27.10 2.05
CA ALA A 611 -3.09 -27.41 2.46
C ALA A 611 -3.90 -26.13 2.70
N GLN A 612 -3.28 -25.11 3.32
CA GLN A 612 -3.92 -23.81 3.52
C GLN A 612 -4.29 -23.18 2.18
N ALA A 613 -3.35 -23.11 1.23
CA ALA A 613 -3.61 -22.57 -0.09
C ALA A 613 -4.72 -23.35 -0.81
N GLN A 614 -4.69 -24.69 -0.78
CA GLN A 614 -5.74 -25.51 -1.40
C GLN A 614 -7.13 -25.35 -0.75
N GLY A 615 -7.18 -24.95 0.53
CA GLY A 615 -8.42 -24.79 1.29
C GLY A 615 -9.11 -23.43 1.13
N LEU A 616 -8.53 -22.48 0.41
CA LEU A 616 -9.11 -21.14 0.26
C LEU A 616 -10.14 -21.05 -0.89
N PRO A 617 -11.19 -20.21 -0.75
CA PRO A 617 -12.18 -19.99 -1.79
C PRO A 617 -11.66 -18.97 -2.82
N TYR A 618 -11.18 -19.46 -3.95
CA TYR A 618 -10.69 -18.60 -5.03
C TYR A 618 -11.79 -18.23 -6.02
N TRP A 619 -11.88 -16.93 -6.32
CA TRP A 619 -12.73 -16.40 -7.38
C TRP A 619 -11.90 -16.24 -8.66
N PHE A 620 -11.71 -17.33 -9.40
CA PHE A 620 -11.09 -17.32 -10.73
C PHE A 620 -11.85 -18.24 -11.70
N PRO A 621 -12.31 -17.76 -12.87
CA PRO A 621 -13.21 -18.52 -13.74
C PRO A 621 -12.69 -19.86 -14.26
N ASP A 622 -11.36 -20.07 -14.36
CA ASP A 622 -10.79 -21.20 -15.12
C ASP A 622 -9.82 -22.10 -14.31
N GLY A 623 -9.83 -22.06 -12.97
CA GLY A 623 -8.98 -22.93 -12.15
C GLY A 623 -7.51 -22.48 -11.99
N ASP A 624 -7.17 -21.30 -12.52
CA ASP A 624 -5.84 -20.66 -12.54
C ASP A 624 -5.37 -20.08 -11.19
N TRP A 625 -6.08 -20.34 -10.11
CA TRP A 625 -5.84 -19.67 -8.83
C TRP A 625 -4.39 -19.82 -8.32
N ARG A 626 -3.70 -20.91 -8.70
CA ARG A 626 -2.30 -21.14 -8.34
C ARG A 626 -1.39 -20.04 -8.89
N THR A 627 -1.58 -19.60 -10.13
CA THR A 627 -0.74 -18.50 -10.68
C THR A 627 -1.14 -17.13 -10.18
N ALA A 628 -2.34 -17.01 -9.60
CA ALA A 628 -2.75 -15.83 -8.87
C ALA A 628 -2.10 -15.72 -7.47
N LEU A 629 -1.50 -16.80 -6.96
CA LEU A 629 -0.83 -16.76 -5.66
C LEU A 629 0.43 -15.89 -5.70
N PRO A 630 0.72 -15.16 -4.61
CA PRO A 630 1.99 -14.47 -4.46
C PRO A 630 3.19 -15.41 -4.60
N TYR A 631 4.27 -14.92 -5.20
CA TYR A 631 5.49 -15.71 -5.39
C TYR A 631 6.09 -16.27 -4.09
N ASP A 632 5.89 -15.59 -2.97
CA ASP A 632 6.33 -16.08 -1.66
C ASP A 632 5.59 -17.36 -1.24
N VAL A 633 4.31 -17.49 -1.59
CA VAL A 633 3.54 -18.73 -1.40
C VAL A 633 4.11 -19.85 -2.26
N GLN A 634 4.36 -19.55 -3.54
CA GLN A 634 4.94 -20.52 -4.48
C GLN A 634 6.29 -21.06 -3.99
N ARG A 635 7.19 -20.18 -3.54
CA ARG A 635 8.48 -20.57 -2.97
C ARG A 635 8.32 -21.38 -1.69
N ALA A 636 7.37 -21.04 -0.85
CA ALA A 636 7.17 -21.71 0.43
C ALA A 636 6.52 -23.10 0.25
N VAL A 637 5.61 -23.27 -0.71
CA VAL A 637 5.10 -24.57 -1.17
C VAL A 637 6.24 -25.43 -1.73
N ALA A 638 7.09 -24.87 -2.59
CA ALA A 638 8.27 -25.58 -3.11
C ALA A 638 9.19 -26.04 -1.98
N ALA A 639 9.45 -25.19 -0.97
CA ALA A 639 10.28 -25.53 0.18
C ALA A 639 9.65 -26.61 1.06
N GLU A 640 8.33 -26.56 1.26
CA GLU A 640 7.59 -27.57 2.00
C GLU A 640 7.65 -28.95 1.32
N LEU A 641 7.33 -29.01 0.03
CA LEU A 641 7.34 -30.24 -0.76
C LEU A 641 8.75 -30.84 -0.88
N ARG A 642 9.76 -29.99 -1.07
CA ARG A 642 11.17 -30.41 -1.06
C ARG A 642 11.56 -31.05 0.26
N ARG A 643 11.15 -30.47 1.38
CA ARG A 643 11.42 -31.01 2.73
C ARG A 643 10.69 -32.33 2.98
N GLN A 644 9.51 -32.52 2.39
CA GLN A 644 8.75 -33.77 2.45
C GLN A 644 9.28 -34.84 1.47
N GLY A 645 10.07 -34.45 0.47
CA GLY A 645 10.55 -35.33 -0.59
C GLY A 645 9.48 -35.67 -1.63
N ASP A 646 8.35 -34.96 -1.66
CA ASP A 646 7.23 -35.24 -2.59
C ASP A 646 7.40 -34.48 -3.91
N PHE A 647 8.31 -34.98 -4.75
CA PHE A 647 8.59 -34.37 -6.05
C PHE A 647 7.47 -34.59 -7.08
N ASN A 648 6.59 -35.58 -6.89
CA ASN A 648 5.43 -35.77 -7.77
C ASN A 648 4.41 -34.65 -7.55
N GLN A 649 4.04 -34.39 -6.31
CA GLN A 649 3.13 -33.28 -6.00
C GLN A 649 3.75 -31.93 -6.35
N MET A 650 5.07 -31.77 -6.17
CA MET A 650 5.81 -30.59 -6.61
C MET A 650 5.70 -30.40 -8.14
N ARG A 651 5.94 -31.46 -8.93
CA ARG A 651 5.75 -31.41 -10.38
C ARG A 651 4.32 -31.00 -10.72
N ASP A 652 3.31 -31.68 -10.19
CA ASP A 652 1.91 -31.44 -10.56
C ASP A 652 1.45 -30.02 -10.21
N TRP A 653 1.86 -29.51 -9.06
CA TRP A 653 1.58 -28.14 -8.61
C TRP A 653 2.20 -27.09 -9.55
N PHE A 654 3.49 -27.22 -9.85
CA PHE A 654 4.20 -26.23 -10.67
C PHE A 654 3.95 -26.40 -12.17
N GLN A 655 3.61 -27.61 -12.64
CA GLN A 655 3.18 -27.84 -14.02
C GLN A 655 1.86 -27.14 -14.30
N ALA A 656 0.87 -27.30 -13.41
CA ALA A 656 -0.39 -26.57 -13.53
C ALA A 656 -0.20 -25.05 -13.51
N SER A 657 0.79 -24.55 -12.77
CA SER A 657 1.12 -23.13 -12.76
C SER A 657 1.86 -22.70 -14.02
N TRP A 658 2.71 -23.58 -14.57
CA TRP A 658 3.49 -23.35 -15.78
C TRP A 658 2.61 -23.28 -17.03
N ASP A 659 1.65 -24.20 -17.16
CA ASP A 659 0.81 -24.37 -18.35
C ASP A 659 -0.08 -23.15 -18.66
N VAL A 660 -0.29 -22.29 -17.66
CA VAL A 660 -1.14 -21.09 -17.78
C VAL A 660 -0.33 -19.80 -17.81
N LEU A 661 1.00 -19.87 -17.78
CA LEU A 661 1.85 -18.70 -17.99
C LEU A 661 1.77 -18.24 -19.44
N ASP A 662 1.85 -16.93 -19.64
CA ASP A 662 2.06 -16.35 -20.97
C ASP A 662 3.42 -16.86 -21.48
N HIS A 663 3.48 -17.63 -22.57
CA HIS A 663 4.74 -18.16 -23.11
C HIS A 663 5.33 -17.30 -24.26
N ARG A 664 4.77 -16.12 -24.53
CA ARG A 664 5.32 -15.22 -25.57
C ARG A 664 6.76 -14.83 -25.27
N SER A 665 7.56 -14.72 -26.33
CA SER A 665 8.96 -14.29 -26.23
C SER A 665 9.04 -12.82 -25.88
N LEU A 666 10.02 -12.44 -25.03
CA LEU A 666 10.36 -11.04 -24.78
C LEU A 666 10.70 -10.29 -26.09
N ARG A 667 11.16 -10.99 -27.13
CA ARG A 667 11.43 -10.41 -28.46
C ARG A 667 10.15 -9.92 -29.15
N ASP A 668 9.04 -10.61 -28.95
CA ASP A 668 7.75 -10.35 -29.61
C ASP A 668 6.92 -9.27 -28.90
N LEU A 669 7.32 -8.89 -27.70
CA LEU A 669 6.68 -7.84 -26.92
C LEU A 669 7.10 -6.45 -27.39
N ARG A 670 6.19 -5.48 -27.22
CA ARG A 670 6.46 -4.07 -27.55
C ARG A 670 7.56 -3.51 -26.62
N PRO A 671 8.37 -2.53 -27.06
CA PRO A 671 9.51 -2.04 -26.28
C PRO A 671 9.18 -1.61 -24.83
N TRP A 672 8.02 -0.98 -24.61
CA TRP A 672 7.58 -0.56 -23.27
C TRP A 672 7.04 -1.69 -22.40
N GLU A 673 6.71 -2.84 -22.97
CA GLU A 673 6.25 -4.03 -22.24
C GLU A 673 7.45 -4.88 -21.76
N ARG A 674 8.59 -4.80 -22.45
CA ARG A 674 9.74 -5.68 -22.24
C ARG A 674 10.35 -5.58 -20.85
N SER A 675 10.57 -4.36 -20.32
CA SER A 675 11.20 -4.19 -19.00
C SER A 675 10.36 -4.83 -17.90
N TRP A 676 9.04 -4.62 -17.95
CA TRP A 676 8.10 -5.19 -17.02
C TRP A 676 8.02 -6.71 -17.13
N TYR A 677 7.87 -7.25 -18.35
CA TYR A 677 7.84 -8.70 -18.54
C TYR A 677 9.17 -9.32 -18.14
N HIS A 678 10.30 -8.65 -18.35
CA HIS A 678 11.60 -9.15 -17.90
C HIS A 678 11.66 -9.32 -16.37
N GLU A 679 11.24 -8.31 -15.60
CA GLU A 679 11.17 -8.43 -14.12
C GLU A 679 10.23 -9.54 -13.68
N ARG A 680 9.07 -9.67 -14.32
CA ARG A 680 8.12 -10.76 -14.09
C ARG A 680 8.73 -12.12 -14.40
N ARG A 681 9.42 -12.29 -15.53
CA ARG A 681 10.11 -13.55 -15.90
C ARG A 681 11.18 -13.93 -14.88
N VAL A 682 11.89 -12.96 -14.30
CA VAL A 682 12.87 -13.21 -13.24
C VAL A 682 12.19 -13.76 -11.98
N GLN A 683 11.00 -13.27 -11.65
CA GLN A 683 10.22 -13.79 -10.52
C GLN A 683 9.69 -15.20 -10.83
N GLU A 684 9.11 -15.42 -12.03
CA GLU A 684 8.62 -16.72 -12.52
C GLU A 684 9.74 -17.78 -12.60
N ASP A 685 10.97 -17.39 -12.96
CA ASP A 685 12.16 -18.25 -12.89
C ASP A 685 12.26 -18.87 -11.49
N THR A 686 12.36 -18.01 -10.48
CA THR A 686 12.58 -18.44 -9.09
C THR A 686 11.39 -19.17 -8.46
N ALA A 687 10.17 -18.80 -8.83
CA ALA A 687 8.97 -19.23 -8.14
C ALA A 687 8.25 -20.41 -8.79
N VAL A 688 8.40 -20.62 -10.11
CA VAL A 688 7.67 -21.67 -10.85
C VAL A 688 8.64 -22.56 -11.64
N PHE A 689 9.48 -21.97 -12.48
CA PHE A 689 10.36 -22.72 -13.37
C PHE A 689 11.43 -23.52 -12.60
N GLN A 690 12.15 -22.90 -11.66
CA GLN A 690 13.18 -23.60 -10.88
C GLN A 690 12.61 -24.77 -10.06
N PRO A 691 11.50 -24.59 -9.31
CA PRO A 691 10.83 -25.71 -8.64
C PRO A 691 10.40 -26.84 -9.59
N LEU A 692 9.77 -26.53 -10.73
CA LEU A 692 9.36 -27.55 -11.70
C LEU A 692 10.57 -28.29 -12.27
N ARG A 693 11.62 -27.57 -12.64
CA ARG A 693 12.88 -28.15 -13.12
C ARG A 693 13.53 -29.07 -12.10
N GLU A 694 13.52 -28.68 -10.83
CA GLU A 694 14.03 -29.51 -9.73
C GLU A 694 13.22 -30.80 -9.59
N ALA A 695 11.89 -30.72 -9.60
CA ALA A 695 11.01 -31.87 -9.51
C ALA A 695 11.21 -32.84 -10.69
N LEU A 696 11.24 -32.33 -11.93
CA LEU A 696 11.48 -33.14 -13.13
C LEU A 696 12.85 -33.85 -13.07
N ARG A 697 13.88 -33.16 -12.57
CA ARG A 697 15.21 -33.75 -12.38
C ARG A 697 15.19 -34.85 -11.33
N ALA A 698 14.58 -34.60 -10.18
CA ALA A 698 14.49 -35.58 -9.09
C ALA A 698 13.70 -36.84 -9.50
N LEU A 699 12.70 -36.69 -10.39
CA LEU A 699 11.90 -37.79 -10.94
C LEU A 699 12.53 -38.48 -12.15
N GLY A 700 13.69 -38.03 -12.64
CA GLY A 700 14.35 -38.61 -13.83
C GLY A 700 13.64 -38.31 -15.16
N LEU A 701 12.78 -37.29 -15.22
CA LEU A 701 11.99 -36.91 -16.40
C LEU A 701 12.78 -35.96 -17.32
N HIS A 702 13.91 -36.43 -17.83
CA HIS A 702 14.88 -35.58 -18.56
C HIS A 702 14.32 -34.93 -19.83
N GLU A 703 13.48 -35.61 -20.60
CA GLU A 703 12.90 -35.05 -21.83
C GLU A 703 11.99 -33.85 -21.53
N GLN A 704 11.15 -33.96 -20.50
CA GLN A 704 10.29 -32.87 -20.05
C GLN A 704 11.11 -31.70 -19.50
N GLN A 705 12.21 -31.99 -18.79
CA GLN A 705 13.13 -30.95 -18.31
C GLN A 705 13.77 -30.18 -19.47
N ILE A 706 14.20 -30.87 -20.53
CA ILE A 706 14.79 -30.23 -21.72
C ILE A 706 13.76 -29.35 -22.43
N GLU A 707 12.53 -29.81 -22.58
CA GLU A 707 11.47 -29.02 -23.23
C GLU A 707 11.09 -27.79 -22.39
N LEU A 708 11.05 -27.94 -21.06
CA LEU A 708 10.84 -26.83 -20.14
C LEU A 708 11.96 -25.78 -20.28
N GLU A 709 13.22 -26.20 -20.28
CA GLU A 709 14.38 -25.31 -20.45
C GLU A 709 14.38 -24.61 -21.81
N ARG A 710 14.00 -25.32 -22.88
CA ARG A 710 13.84 -24.75 -24.22
C ARG A 710 12.74 -23.70 -24.26
N THR A 711 11.58 -24.02 -23.70
CA THR A 711 10.43 -23.10 -23.67
C THR A 711 10.75 -21.85 -22.87
N PHE A 712 11.35 -21.99 -21.68
CA PHE A 712 11.78 -20.84 -20.88
C PHE A 712 12.87 -20.02 -21.57
N GLY A 713 13.82 -20.68 -22.25
CA GLY A 713 14.83 -20.02 -23.09
C GLY A 713 14.20 -19.17 -24.20
N ALA A 714 13.20 -19.72 -24.91
CA ALA A 714 12.45 -19.01 -25.94
C ALA A 714 11.65 -17.82 -25.37
N MET A 715 10.99 -18.00 -24.21
CA MET A 715 10.31 -16.93 -23.48
C MET A 715 11.27 -15.78 -23.16
N MET A 716 12.49 -16.10 -22.72
CA MET A 716 13.54 -15.10 -22.43
C MET A 716 14.20 -14.50 -23.67
N GLY A 717 13.83 -14.93 -24.89
CA GLY A 717 14.43 -14.47 -26.12
C GLY A 717 15.89 -14.93 -26.30
N ARG A 718 16.25 -16.08 -25.73
CA ARG A 718 17.56 -16.72 -25.93
C ARG A 718 17.45 -17.70 -27.10
N ASP A 719 18.41 -17.65 -28.04
CA ASP A 719 18.44 -18.62 -29.14
C ASP A 719 18.90 -19.99 -28.62
N VAL A 720 17.96 -20.94 -28.53
CA VAL A 720 18.20 -22.30 -28.03
C VAL A 720 18.93 -23.18 -29.07
N SER A 721 19.20 -22.66 -30.27
CA SER A 721 19.73 -23.39 -31.42
C SER A 721 21.27 -23.57 -31.46
N ARG A 722 22.01 -23.24 -30.39
CA ARG A 722 23.50 -23.26 -30.42
C ARG A 722 24.23 -24.10 -29.37
N SER A 723 23.55 -24.94 -28.59
CA SER A 723 24.22 -25.87 -27.67
C SER A 723 23.87 -27.32 -28.00
N ARG A 724 24.62 -27.90 -28.94
CA ARG A 724 24.87 -29.34 -29.03
C ARG A 724 26.36 -29.55 -29.10
#